data_AF-A0A6N2SWI6-F1
#
_entry.id   AF-A0A6N2SWI6-F1
#
_cell.length_a   1.000
_cell.length_b   1.000
_cell.length_c   1.000
_cell.angle_alpha   90.00
_cell.angle_beta   90.00
_cell.angle_gamma   90.00
#
_symmetry.space_group_name_H-M   'P 1'
#
loop_
_entity.id
_entity.type
_entity.pdbx_description
1 polymer ?
#
loop_
_entity_poly.entity_id
_entity_poly.type
_entity_poly.pdbx_seq_one_letter_code
_entity_poly.pdbx_strand_id
1 'polypeptide(L)'
;MGTVTKRLLATAAAASTILGMSALPAIATEDNPTSSNNTVNISDVNATDETRALFAKLRDSKAGDLRFGQQHATDEHISSTASEGDVYEMTGKYPAVFGWDAGLALRGAEKPGSGSDKQANAKALAQNIVDADAKGAIVTLSAHWYNPGTGGDFNDTTAVASELLPGGKYSGTFNEELDAIAATAQQAKRSDGTMIPIIFRPLHENNGGWFWWGSTHASANEYKELYRYIVDYLRDVKGVHNLLYAYSPGGVFNGDSTDYLATYPGDQWVDVLGYDEYDTDNSSDDSNDWINTVIKDLKMIGDEATSRGKIVAFTEFGRSGERKFNESGTGDKDTKFFSELADAIAKEVPNIAYMMTWANFGGSGEGFQSYTPWKGSDGEQDFKDFADSNANLMASKDNVDYSSAPAATEQTGTARIVTPVGGNRVTDTKLTIRVKTEGLQYSRLNTESATVTTDRGQNVKLTYSCNGYFIGTLDLEAAGIKLDQSKLTLTAHVSTKDGRELAAADGDGTVSVKLGAKPEQTVDDVESFDSYDSDAELQTVYSPNHSTKANLTLTDSPKDDGTKAGNLHYDFVSYPDYNGFQRSYTPKQDWSGFSKLNMYLKADGSDHKFVVQINAGGVTFEAYPKIDGKDGHEVSLNFGDADGNGGDFAPASWDTAHAGTKLSQQLLSEVSSFALYVNDNGGDRPKSGDLVLDSIALDGKRDAYVPQQTPSTPSDAEPQIVDDFSEYADDEALRSAWNSRKHTEVLSLTDGPTNGSKALRFKYGFGNGGWYDVAQYLGGKNWSGEGMLKLQVRGDGSGNAIGLQIGTMDGKYFHYDIKLDFEGWKQLEIPLVGNGELTQTWPDDTNKGKSMTDADLTSIKEMVFASNKWNAESTGIDFAIADIQVVPATGSPTDADAPKDDASEGTKQDDAKDDVKDTSADVANQDPASCPITDDSSNTADSGNGTSTNPSTQSGTQTSDAAKSAAQTTTAKTLSNTGSGIIHVIAAMTVLLLLGGCAAYIVHRWKAHAGQR
;
A
#
# COMPACT_ATOMS: atom_id res chain seq x y z
N MET A 1 -18.41 -4.71 -62.48
CA MET A 1 -19.60 -5.17 -63.23
C MET A 1 -20.26 -6.28 -62.43
N GLY A 2 -21.59 -6.36 -62.39
CA GLY A 2 -22.32 -7.58 -61.98
C GLY A 2 -22.78 -7.64 -60.52
N THR A 3 -24.05 -7.30 -60.28
CA THR A 3 -24.86 -7.57 -59.08
C THR A 3 -25.43 -9.01 -59.05
N VAL A 4 -26.08 -9.40 -57.93
CA VAL A 4 -27.28 -10.29 -57.75
C VAL A 4 -27.13 -11.21 -56.51
N THR A 5 -27.77 -10.91 -55.36
CA THR A 5 -29.09 -11.42 -54.84
C THR A 5 -29.05 -12.89 -54.31
N LYS A 6 -29.16 -13.25 -53.02
CA LYS A 6 -30.12 -13.03 -51.89
C LYS A 6 -31.26 -14.11 -51.79
N ARG A 7 -31.54 -14.61 -50.56
CA ARG A 7 -32.65 -15.51 -50.09
C ARG A 7 -32.41 -17.04 -50.26
N LEU A 8 -33.02 -17.98 -49.50
CA LEU A 8 -34.16 -18.06 -48.53
C LEU A 8 -33.86 -19.26 -47.57
N LEU A 9 -34.25 -19.30 -46.28
CA LEU A 9 -35.55 -19.77 -45.73
C LEU A 9 -35.54 -19.73 -44.18
N ALA A 10 -36.73 -19.76 -43.54
CA ALA A 10 -36.91 -19.65 -42.09
C ALA A 10 -38.02 -20.57 -41.55
N THR A 11 -38.11 -20.69 -40.20
CA THR A 11 -39.26 -21.19 -39.37
C THR A 11 -39.66 -22.67 -39.49
N ALA A 12 -40.06 -23.42 -38.45
CA ALA A 12 -40.12 -23.26 -36.98
C ALA A 12 -40.17 -24.70 -36.33
N ALA A 13 -40.42 -25.00 -35.03
CA ALA A 13 -40.86 -24.25 -33.84
C ALA A 13 -40.53 -25.02 -32.52
N ALA A 14 -40.49 -24.29 -31.39
CA ALA A 14 -40.93 -24.59 -30.00
C ALA A 14 -40.69 -25.98 -29.32
N ALA A 15 -40.46 -26.10 -28.00
CA ALA A 15 -40.81 -25.19 -26.89
C ALA A 15 -39.98 -25.37 -25.59
N SER A 16 -39.85 -24.28 -24.81
CA SER A 16 -39.84 -24.19 -23.32
C SER A 16 -38.74 -24.90 -22.48
N THR A 17 -38.16 -24.33 -21.40
CA THR A 17 -38.48 -23.10 -20.63
C THR A 17 -37.31 -22.63 -19.72
N ILE A 18 -37.23 -21.31 -19.46
CA ILE A 18 -36.70 -20.60 -18.26
C ILE A 18 -35.23 -20.79 -17.84
N LEU A 19 -34.42 -19.76 -18.11
CA LEU A 19 -33.65 -19.01 -17.10
C LEU A 19 -33.52 -17.57 -17.62
N GLY A 20 -33.76 -16.58 -16.75
CA GLY A 20 -33.93 -15.19 -17.17
C GLY A 20 -32.68 -14.34 -17.02
N MET A 21 -31.98 -14.07 -18.12
CA MET A 21 -31.03 -12.96 -18.20
C MET A 21 -31.76 -11.71 -18.69
N SER A 22 -31.69 -10.63 -17.92
CA SER A 22 -32.19 -9.31 -18.28
C SER A 22 -31.30 -8.72 -19.39
N ALA A 23 -31.75 -8.82 -20.64
CA ALA A 23 -31.07 -8.20 -21.76
C ALA A 23 -31.15 -6.66 -21.67
N LEU A 24 -30.00 -6.01 -21.51
CA LEU A 24 -29.87 -4.56 -21.67
C LEU A 24 -30.31 -4.15 -23.09
N PRO A 25 -31.15 -3.10 -23.25
CA PRO A 25 -31.53 -2.62 -24.56
C PRO A 25 -30.36 -1.86 -25.20
N ALA A 26 -29.59 -2.54 -26.04
CA ALA A 26 -28.63 -1.89 -26.92
C ALA A 26 -29.36 -0.92 -27.86
N ILE A 27 -29.24 0.39 -27.59
CA ILE A 27 -29.70 1.43 -28.51
C ILE A 27 -28.71 1.48 -29.67
N ALA A 28 -28.95 0.64 -30.68
CA ALA A 28 -28.17 0.64 -31.90
C ALA A 28 -28.48 1.89 -32.73
N THR A 29 -27.61 2.90 -32.64
CA THR A 29 -27.51 3.94 -33.67
C THR A 29 -26.79 3.34 -34.88
N GLU A 30 -27.57 2.92 -35.89
CA GLU A 30 -27.01 2.73 -37.24
C GLU A 30 -26.55 4.09 -37.77
N ASP A 31 -25.24 4.29 -37.95
CA ASP A 31 -24.72 5.35 -38.79
C ASP A 31 -23.68 4.83 -39.78
N ASN A 32 -23.81 5.28 -41.04
CA ASN A 32 -22.88 4.90 -42.10
C ASN A 32 -21.53 5.59 -41.90
N PRO A 33 -20.39 4.94 -42.23
CA PRO A 33 -19.08 5.56 -42.15
C PRO A 33 -18.88 6.54 -43.31
N THR A 34 -19.46 7.75 -43.24
CA THR A 34 -19.18 8.86 -44.17
C THR A 34 -19.60 10.26 -43.65
N SER A 35 -19.27 10.58 -42.40
CA SER A 35 -19.24 11.96 -41.90
C SER A 35 -18.11 12.17 -40.90
N SER A 36 -17.46 13.34 -40.97
CA SER A 36 -16.30 13.70 -40.15
C SER A 36 -16.73 14.15 -38.74
N ASN A 37 -16.54 13.32 -37.72
CA ASN A 37 -16.71 13.73 -36.33
C ASN A 37 -15.36 14.12 -35.72
N ASN A 38 -15.06 15.42 -35.81
CA ASN A 38 -13.82 16.04 -35.34
C ASN A 38 -13.87 16.32 -33.82
N THR A 39 -14.34 15.34 -33.03
CA THR A 39 -14.62 15.49 -31.59
C THR A 39 -13.83 14.50 -30.72
N VAL A 40 -13.76 14.79 -29.42
CA VAL A 40 -13.11 13.96 -28.39
C VAL A 40 -14.09 13.59 -27.27
N ASN A 41 -14.03 12.32 -26.84
CA ASN A 41 -14.80 11.79 -25.72
C ASN A 41 -14.03 12.00 -24.41
N ILE A 42 -13.90 13.26 -23.99
CA ILE A 42 -13.09 13.72 -22.86
C ILE A 42 -13.94 13.90 -21.58
N SER A 43 -13.34 13.65 -20.42
CA SER A 43 -13.97 13.65 -19.09
C SER A 43 -14.31 15.06 -18.56
N ASP A 44 -13.61 16.07 -19.06
CA ASP A 44 -13.99 17.48 -18.93
C ASP A 44 -14.36 18.07 -20.29
N VAL A 45 -15.66 18.31 -20.51
CA VAL A 45 -16.18 18.94 -21.72
C VAL A 45 -15.79 20.42 -21.84
N ASN A 46 -15.35 21.05 -20.75
CA ASN A 46 -14.85 22.43 -20.72
C ASN A 46 -13.31 22.50 -20.74
N ALA A 47 -12.62 21.37 -20.92
CA ALA A 47 -11.16 21.31 -20.94
C ALA A 47 -10.58 22.31 -21.94
N THR A 48 -9.42 22.91 -21.62
CA THR A 48 -8.80 23.92 -22.50
C THR A 48 -8.50 23.35 -23.88
N ASP A 49 -8.39 24.24 -24.86
CA ASP A 49 -8.05 23.85 -26.24
C ASP A 49 -6.78 22.98 -26.26
N GLU A 50 -5.81 23.30 -25.43
CA GLU A 50 -4.56 22.55 -25.32
C GLU A 50 -4.74 21.15 -24.75
N THR A 51 -5.58 20.99 -23.73
CA THR A 51 -5.85 19.69 -23.12
C THR A 51 -6.66 18.79 -24.06
N ARG A 52 -7.60 19.36 -24.84
CA ARG A 52 -8.30 18.61 -25.90
C ARG A 52 -7.36 18.26 -27.06
N ALA A 53 -6.38 19.10 -27.39
CA ALA A 53 -5.35 18.80 -28.38
C ALA A 53 -4.38 17.69 -27.90
N LEU A 54 -3.97 17.69 -26.63
CA LEU A 54 -3.19 16.60 -26.03
C LEU A 54 -3.98 15.29 -26.07
N PHE A 55 -5.24 15.29 -25.63
CA PHE A 55 -6.09 14.09 -25.65
C PHE A 55 -6.15 13.48 -27.06
N ALA A 56 -6.43 14.32 -28.07
CA ALA A 56 -6.53 13.88 -29.45
C ALA A 56 -5.20 13.29 -29.95
N LYS A 57 -4.08 13.95 -29.68
CA LYS A 57 -2.75 13.47 -30.06
C LYS A 57 -2.42 12.09 -29.49
N LEU A 58 -2.72 11.87 -28.22
CA LEU A 58 -2.44 10.60 -27.54
C LEU A 58 -3.40 9.49 -27.99
N ARG A 59 -4.70 9.78 -28.15
CA ARG A 59 -5.69 8.83 -28.68
C ARG A 59 -5.36 8.45 -30.12
N ASP A 60 -4.91 9.42 -30.91
CA ASP A 60 -4.64 9.26 -32.33
C ASP A 60 -3.19 8.81 -32.62
N SER A 61 -2.46 8.28 -31.62
CA SER A 61 -1.21 7.56 -31.84
C SER A 61 -1.37 6.35 -32.79
N LYS A 62 -0.26 6.00 -33.44
CA LYS A 62 -0.17 5.01 -34.53
C LYS A 62 1.06 4.12 -34.29
N ALA A 63 1.19 3.03 -35.04
CA ALA A 63 2.31 2.10 -34.87
C ALA A 63 3.66 2.84 -34.95
N GLY A 64 4.42 2.82 -33.84
CA GLY A 64 5.67 3.57 -33.69
C GLY A 64 5.54 5.03 -33.22
N ASP A 65 4.36 5.56 -32.93
CA ASP A 65 4.17 6.88 -32.29
C ASP A 65 4.27 6.79 -30.74
N LEU A 66 5.24 6.00 -30.28
CA LEU A 66 5.46 5.70 -28.86
C LEU A 66 6.35 6.76 -28.22
N ARG A 67 5.96 7.19 -27.01
CA ARG A 67 6.68 8.18 -26.19
C ARG A 67 7.24 7.47 -24.97
N PHE A 68 8.54 7.59 -24.73
CA PHE A 68 9.18 7.09 -23.51
C PHE A 68 9.06 8.14 -22.40
N GLY A 69 8.72 7.70 -21.19
CA GLY A 69 8.61 8.55 -20.02
C GLY A 69 9.43 8.06 -18.84
N GLN A 70 9.78 8.98 -17.95
CA GLN A 70 10.47 8.69 -16.69
C GLN A 70 9.90 9.54 -15.55
N GLN A 71 9.61 8.91 -14.41
CA GLN A 71 9.31 9.58 -13.15
C GLN A 71 10.59 10.27 -12.61
N HIS A 72 10.49 11.50 -12.11
CA HIS A 72 11.63 12.30 -11.61
C HIS A 72 12.78 12.51 -12.63
N ALA A 73 12.43 12.58 -13.93
CA ALA A 73 13.37 12.59 -15.05
C ALA A 73 14.52 13.61 -15.01
N THR A 74 14.42 14.67 -14.20
CA THR A 74 15.44 15.74 -14.12
C THR A 74 15.82 16.16 -12.69
N ASP A 75 15.25 15.54 -11.66
CA ASP A 75 15.53 15.86 -10.26
C ASP A 75 15.99 14.67 -9.39
N GLU A 76 15.90 13.44 -9.90
CA GLU A 76 16.58 12.25 -9.37
C GLU A 76 17.50 11.61 -10.43
N HIS A 77 18.59 10.98 -9.96
CA HIS A 77 19.69 10.48 -10.80
C HIS A 77 20.65 9.58 -10.00
N ILE A 78 21.18 8.53 -10.65
CA ILE A 78 22.27 7.69 -10.12
C ILE A 78 23.63 8.33 -10.41
N SER A 79 23.82 8.86 -11.63
CA SER A 79 25.09 9.43 -12.03
C SER A 79 25.32 10.77 -11.33
N SER A 80 26.36 10.84 -10.48
CA SER A 80 26.75 12.06 -9.75
C SER A 80 27.08 13.29 -10.63
N THR A 81 27.15 13.14 -11.96
CA THR A 81 27.34 14.23 -12.93
C THR A 81 26.11 14.55 -13.78
N ALA A 82 25.01 13.80 -13.65
CA ALA A 82 23.78 13.99 -14.42
C ALA A 82 22.88 15.12 -13.88
N SER A 83 23.37 16.36 -13.91
CA SER A 83 22.65 17.56 -13.43
C SER A 83 21.33 17.89 -14.16
N GLU A 84 20.97 17.10 -15.17
CA GLU A 84 19.76 17.22 -15.99
C GLU A 84 19.05 15.86 -16.16
N GLY A 85 19.37 14.86 -15.32
CA GLY A 85 18.83 13.49 -15.37
C GLY A 85 19.72 12.49 -16.12
N ASP A 86 19.70 11.22 -15.70
CA ASP A 86 20.56 10.15 -16.26
C ASP A 86 20.33 9.94 -17.76
N VAL A 87 19.06 9.96 -18.20
CA VAL A 87 18.68 9.81 -19.61
C VAL A 87 19.28 10.93 -20.47
N TYR A 88 19.29 12.17 -19.97
CA TYR A 88 19.92 13.28 -20.68
C TYR A 88 21.45 13.16 -20.69
N GLU A 89 22.08 12.73 -19.58
CA GLU A 89 23.53 12.57 -19.56
C GLU A 89 24.03 11.46 -20.52
N MET A 90 23.24 10.39 -20.68
CA MET A 90 23.51 9.34 -21.66
C MET A 90 23.26 9.81 -23.10
N THR A 91 22.07 10.36 -23.39
CA THR A 91 21.55 10.48 -24.77
C THR A 91 21.63 11.89 -25.34
N GLY A 92 21.79 12.93 -24.51
CA GLY A 92 21.62 14.33 -24.91
C GLY A 92 20.17 14.72 -25.23
N LYS A 93 19.20 13.87 -24.87
CA LYS A 93 17.75 14.06 -25.06
C LYS A 93 17.03 13.84 -23.73
N TYR A 94 15.88 14.47 -23.54
CA TYR A 94 15.02 14.19 -22.40
C TYR A 94 13.91 13.18 -22.77
N PRO A 95 13.35 12.41 -21.82
CA PRO A 95 12.14 11.61 -22.02
C PRO A 95 10.97 12.44 -22.60
N ALA A 96 10.16 11.86 -23.49
CA ALA A 96 8.98 12.52 -24.05
C ALA A 96 7.85 12.77 -23.03
N VAL A 97 7.85 12.04 -21.91
CA VAL A 97 6.90 12.24 -20.79
C VAL A 97 7.66 12.36 -19.47
N PHE A 98 7.41 13.41 -18.69
CA PHE A 98 7.97 13.60 -17.36
C PHE A 98 6.90 13.29 -16.31
N GLY A 99 7.25 12.45 -15.35
CA GLY A 99 6.40 12.08 -14.22
C GLY A 99 6.87 12.68 -12.90
N TRP A 100 5.93 13.02 -12.01
CA TRP A 100 6.17 13.35 -10.60
C TRP A 100 5.03 12.82 -9.75
N ASP A 101 5.26 12.58 -8.46
CA ASP A 101 4.18 12.30 -7.53
C ASP A 101 3.66 13.57 -6.85
N ALA A 102 2.42 13.94 -7.14
CA ALA A 102 1.81 15.11 -6.54
C ALA A 102 1.35 14.85 -5.09
N GLY A 103 1.05 13.61 -4.70
CA GLY A 103 0.69 13.27 -3.32
C GLY A 103 1.86 13.51 -2.34
N LEU A 104 3.06 13.07 -2.73
CA LEU A 104 4.28 13.21 -1.95
C LEU A 104 4.95 14.59 -2.11
N ALA A 105 5.02 15.14 -3.33
CA ALA A 105 5.62 16.45 -3.56
C ALA A 105 4.83 17.58 -2.87
N LEU A 106 3.49 17.52 -2.84
CA LEU A 106 2.69 18.55 -2.15
C LEU A 106 2.88 18.53 -0.63
N ARG A 107 3.20 17.37 -0.04
CA ARG A 107 3.59 17.24 1.37
C ARG A 107 5.07 17.54 1.65
N GLY A 108 5.86 17.79 0.60
CA GLY A 108 7.31 18.01 0.71
C GLY A 108 8.11 16.77 1.09
N ALA A 109 7.54 15.58 0.84
CA ALA A 109 8.21 14.29 1.02
C ALA A 109 9.07 13.92 -0.20
N GLU A 110 8.71 14.39 -1.39
CA GLU A 110 9.46 14.24 -2.64
C GLU A 110 9.71 15.58 -3.34
N LYS A 111 10.69 15.61 -4.25
CA LYS A 111 11.01 16.79 -5.07
C LYS A 111 9.88 17.10 -6.06
N PRO A 112 9.70 18.36 -6.49
CA PRO A 112 10.40 19.57 -6.04
C PRO A 112 9.85 20.14 -4.72
N GLY A 113 8.95 19.42 -4.04
CA GLY A 113 8.42 19.82 -2.75
C GLY A 113 9.49 19.87 -1.65
N SER A 114 9.28 20.74 -0.65
CA SER A 114 10.10 20.75 0.56
C SER A 114 9.37 21.40 1.73
N GLY A 115 9.34 20.71 2.87
CA GLY A 115 8.60 21.16 4.04
C GLY A 115 7.07 21.15 3.85
N SER A 116 6.35 21.63 4.86
CA SER A 116 4.90 21.38 5.01
C SER A 116 3.96 22.42 4.36
N ASP A 117 4.48 23.41 3.64
CA ASP A 117 3.64 24.42 2.97
C ASP A 117 3.18 23.89 1.60
N LYS A 118 1.98 23.29 1.58
CA LYS A 118 1.36 22.75 0.36
C LYS A 118 1.22 23.77 -0.77
N GLN A 119 1.05 25.06 -0.48
CA GLN A 119 0.91 26.09 -1.52
C GLN A 119 2.26 26.50 -2.11
N ALA A 120 3.31 26.55 -1.28
CA ALA A 120 4.69 26.70 -1.76
C ALA A 120 5.11 25.48 -2.61
N ASN A 121 4.77 24.26 -2.17
CA ASN A 121 5.04 23.03 -2.91
C ASN A 121 4.27 22.95 -4.23
N ALA A 122 2.98 23.30 -4.25
CA ALA A 122 2.17 23.38 -5.47
C ALA A 122 2.76 24.33 -6.51
N LYS A 123 3.32 25.46 -6.05
CA LYS A 123 4.03 26.41 -6.91
C LYS A 123 5.36 25.85 -7.43
N ALA A 124 6.12 25.12 -6.61
CA ALA A 124 7.37 24.48 -7.02
C ALA A 124 7.10 23.38 -8.08
N LEU A 125 6.09 22.53 -7.85
CA LEU A 125 5.65 21.52 -8.80
C LEU A 125 5.15 22.16 -10.11
N ALA A 126 4.33 23.20 -10.03
CA ALA A 126 3.90 23.95 -11.22
C ALA A 126 5.07 24.54 -12.03
N GLN A 127 6.17 24.97 -11.38
CA GLN A 127 7.36 25.43 -12.10
C GLN A 127 8.08 24.28 -12.82
N ASN A 128 8.23 23.11 -12.18
CA ASN A 128 8.77 21.91 -12.84
C ASN A 128 7.94 21.53 -14.09
N ILE A 129 6.62 21.68 -14.04
CA ILE A 129 5.71 21.43 -15.18
C ILE A 129 5.95 22.43 -16.32
N VAL A 130 6.15 23.72 -16.03
CA VAL A 130 6.56 24.73 -17.02
C VAL A 130 7.93 24.40 -17.62
N ASP A 131 8.86 23.94 -16.80
CA ASP A 131 10.21 23.59 -17.24
C ASP A 131 10.26 22.28 -18.04
N ALA A 132 9.27 21.39 -17.91
CA ALA A 132 9.08 20.19 -18.74
C ALA A 132 8.45 20.54 -20.10
N ASP A 133 7.37 21.33 -20.12
CA ASP A 133 6.73 21.84 -21.33
C ASP A 133 7.75 22.61 -22.21
N ALA A 134 8.58 23.45 -21.59
CA ALA A 134 9.65 24.18 -22.27
C ALA A 134 10.74 23.29 -22.89
N LYS A 135 10.94 22.07 -22.36
CA LYS A 135 11.84 21.04 -22.93
C LYS A 135 11.16 20.20 -24.02
N GLY A 136 9.84 20.31 -24.18
CA GLY A 136 9.07 19.49 -25.11
C GLY A 136 8.61 18.15 -24.52
N ALA A 137 8.50 18.05 -23.19
CA ALA A 137 7.95 16.87 -22.52
C ALA A 137 6.47 17.08 -22.15
N ILE A 138 5.67 16.04 -22.29
CA ILE A 138 4.31 15.96 -21.74
C ILE A 138 4.43 15.66 -20.24
N VAL A 139 3.53 16.19 -19.41
CA VAL A 139 3.56 15.93 -17.96
C VAL A 139 2.48 14.92 -17.57
N THR A 140 2.85 13.99 -16.69
CA THR A 140 1.92 13.19 -15.91
C THR A 140 2.21 13.34 -14.41
N LEU A 141 1.18 13.21 -13.57
CA LEU A 141 1.26 13.30 -12.12
C LEU A 141 0.56 12.09 -11.50
N SER A 142 1.29 11.28 -10.75
CA SER A 142 0.74 10.26 -9.83
C SER A 142 0.33 10.90 -8.50
N ALA A 143 -0.32 10.15 -7.61
CA ALA A 143 -0.64 10.62 -6.26
C ALA A 143 -0.60 9.52 -5.19
N HIS A 144 0.59 9.30 -4.62
CA HIS A 144 0.77 8.53 -3.39
C HIS A 144 0.34 9.37 -2.18
N TRP A 145 -0.97 9.45 -1.94
CA TRP A 145 -1.52 10.18 -0.81
C TRP A 145 -1.35 9.42 0.51
N TYR A 146 -0.83 10.13 1.51
CA TYR A 146 -0.98 9.78 2.93
C TYR A 146 -2.46 9.54 3.27
N ASN A 147 -2.73 8.55 4.12
CA ASN A 147 -4.08 8.19 4.55
C ASN A 147 -4.77 9.39 5.25
N PRO A 148 -5.88 9.96 4.69
CA PRO A 148 -6.48 11.17 5.25
C PRO A 148 -7.17 10.99 6.61
N GLY A 149 -7.46 9.74 7.02
CA GLY A 149 -8.11 9.46 8.30
C GLY A 149 -7.16 9.24 9.47
N THR A 150 -5.97 8.68 9.21
CA THR A 150 -4.94 8.43 10.24
C THR A 150 -3.80 9.46 10.22
N GLY A 151 -3.54 10.07 9.06
CA GLY A 151 -2.34 10.86 8.81
C GLY A 151 -1.08 10.03 8.54
N GLY A 152 -1.19 8.71 8.47
CA GLY A 152 -0.11 7.79 8.05
C GLY A 152 0.22 7.90 6.56
N ASP A 153 1.25 7.19 6.12
CA ASP A 153 1.71 7.21 4.72
C ASP A 153 0.71 6.50 3.78
N PHE A 154 0.97 6.47 2.47
CA PHE A 154 0.10 5.81 1.47
C PHE A 154 -0.12 4.31 1.73
N ASN A 155 0.80 3.66 2.44
CA ASN A 155 0.73 2.25 2.84
C ASN A 155 0.17 2.02 4.26
N ASP A 156 -0.27 3.07 4.97
CA ASP A 156 -1.20 2.90 6.10
C ASP A 156 -2.56 2.54 5.52
N THR A 157 -2.81 1.24 5.41
CA THR A 157 -3.96 0.63 4.74
C THR A 157 -5.27 0.72 5.54
N THR A 158 -5.34 1.54 6.59
CA THR A 158 -6.59 1.77 7.33
C THR A 158 -7.72 2.23 6.39
N ALA A 159 -8.79 1.43 6.30
CA ALA A 159 -9.91 1.69 5.39
C ALA A 159 -10.61 3.02 5.69
N VAL A 160 -10.60 3.95 4.73
CA VAL A 160 -11.17 5.31 4.87
C VAL A 160 -12.02 5.77 3.69
N ALA A 161 -12.09 5.01 2.59
CA ALA A 161 -12.62 5.49 1.30
C ALA A 161 -14.02 6.13 1.38
N SER A 162 -14.99 5.47 2.05
CA SER A 162 -16.34 6.02 2.25
C SER A 162 -16.41 7.20 3.22
N GLU A 163 -15.41 7.39 4.09
CA GLU A 163 -15.31 8.55 4.99
C GLU A 163 -14.69 9.79 4.32
N LEU A 164 -14.14 9.66 3.10
CA LEU A 164 -13.61 10.78 2.30
C LEU A 164 -14.70 11.46 1.42
N LEU A 165 -15.78 10.75 1.13
CA LEU A 165 -16.88 11.21 0.27
C LEU A 165 -17.70 12.35 0.93
N PRO A 166 -18.50 13.12 0.16
CA PRO A 166 -19.33 14.22 0.67
C PRO A 166 -20.18 13.86 1.91
N GLY A 167 -19.92 14.56 3.01
CA GLY A 167 -20.54 14.31 4.32
C GLY A 167 -19.85 13.25 5.18
N GLY A 168 -18.80 12.61 4.67
CA GLY A 168 -17.91 11.72 5.40
C GLY A 168 -16.99 12.48 6.36
N LYS A 169 -16.53 11.80 7.41
CA LYS A 169 -15.77 12.35 8.54
C LYS A 169 -14.47 13.05 8.12
N TYR A 170 -13.78 12.53 7.11
CA TYR A 170 -12.48 13.03 6.66
C TYR A 170 -12.54 13.73 5.30
N SER A 171 -13.73 13.99 4.77
CA SER A 171 -13.93 14.66 3.47
C SER A 171 -13.21 16.02 3.41
N GLY A 172 -13.29 16.82 4.47
CA GLY A 172 -12.55 18.09 4.56
C GLY A 172 -11.03 17.93 4.48
N THR A 173 -10.46 16.93 5.18
CA THR A 173 -9.02 16.62 5.14
C THR A 173 -8.58 16.22 3.73
N PHE A 174 -9.38 15.41 3.04
CA PHE A 174 -9.07 15.00 1.67
C PHE A 174 -9.21 16.15 0.67
N ASN A 175 -10.20 17.03 0.86
CA ASN A 175 -10.39 18.23 0.05
C ASN A 175 -9.18 19.19 0.14
N GLU A 176 -8.49 19.27 1.28
CA GLU A 176 -7.23 20.03 1.38
C GLU A 176 -6.09 19.46 0.53
N GLU A 177 -6.06 18.15 0.26
CA GLU A 177 -5.12 17.55 -0.69
C GLU A 177 -5.52 17.89 -2.14
N LEU A 178 -6.81 17.77 -2.47
CA LEU A 178 -7.33 18.11 -3.80
C LEU A 178 -7.17 19.61 -4.13
N ASP A 179 -7.28 20.49 -3.13
CA ASP A 179 -7.01 21.92 -3.27
C ASP A 179 -5.57 22.23 -3.67
N ALA A 180 -4.60 21.46 -3.20
CA ALA A 180 -3.20 21.60 -3.56
C ALA A 180 -2.89 21.04 -4.96
N ILE A 181 -3.58 19.97 -5.38
CA ILE A 181 -3.59 19.49 -6.78
C ILE A 181 -4.16 20.57 -7.72
N ALA A 182 -5.32 21.13 -7.36
CA ALA A 182 -5.95 22.21 -8.13
C ALA A 182 -5.05 23.46 -8.23
N ALA A 183 -4.42 23.86 -7.11
CA ALA A 183 -3.48 24.97 -7.09
C ALA A 183 -2.26 24.72 -7.99
N THR A 184 -1.78 23.48 -8.10
CA THR A 184 -0.69 23.11 -9.02
C THR A 184 -1.12 23.28 -10.47
N ALA A 185 -2.24 22.64 -10.86
CA ALA A 185 -2.76 22.69 -12.21
C ALA A 185 -3.09 24.12 -12.67
N GLN A 186 -3.67 24.93 -11.78
CA GLN A 186 -3.99 26.34 -12.07
C GLN A 186 -2.76 27.26 -12.17
N GLN A 187 -1.63 26.89 -11.57
CA GLN A 187 -0.37 27.64 -11.65
C GLN A 187 0.53 27.19 -12.81
N ALA A 188 0.37 25.96 -13.31
CA ALA A 188 1.11 25.41 -14.44
C ALA A 188 0.73 26.12 -15.77
N LYS A 189 1.38 27.26 -16.03
CA LYS A 189 1.10 28.14 -17.17
C LYS A 189 2.37 28.56 -17.90
N ARG A 190 2.32 28.53 -19.23
CA ARG A 190 3.30 29.17 -20.10
C ARG A 190 3.34 30.68 -19.86
N SER A 191 4.43 31.32 -20.29
CA SER A 191 4.66 32.78 -20.08
C SER A 191 3.60 33.72 -20.70
N ASP A 192 2.78 33.21 -21.63
CA ASP A 192 1.66 33.93 -22.25
C ASP A 192 0.32 33.71 -21.52
N GLY A 193 0.30 32.89 -20.46
CA GLY A 193 -0.88 32.56 -19.67
C GLY A 193 -1.57 31.25 -20.07
N THR A 194 -1.14 30.59 -21.15
CA THR A 194 -1.69 29.30 -21.60
C THR A 194 -1.49 28.24 -20.53
N MET A 195 -2.57 27.55 -20.13
CA MET A 195 -2.48 26.44 -19.18
C MET A 195 -1.80 25.24 -19.85
N ILE A 196 -0.90 24.59 -19.11
CA ILE A 196 -0.19 23.40 -19.59
C ILE A 196 -1.07 22.17 -19.31
N PRO A 197 -1.37 21.33 -20.30
CA PRO A 197 -2.06 20.06 -20.11
C PRO A 197 -1.25 19.09 -19.25
N ILE A 198 -1.93 18.46 -18.28
CA ILE A 198 -1.34 17.49 -17.36
C ILE A 198 -2.18 16.22 -17.37
N ILE A 199 -1.55 15.05 -17.45
CA ILE A 199 -2.22 13.78 -17.15
C ILE A 199 -2.19 13.58 -15.64
N PHE A 200 -3.33 13.37 -14.98
CA PHE A 200 -3.42 13.12 -13.55
C PHE A 200 -3.92 11.69 -13.31
N ARG A 201 -3.17 10.92 -12.54
CA ARG A 201 -3.38 9.48 -12.30
C ARG A 201 -3.60 9.23 -10.80
N PRO A 202 -4.81 9.48 -10.28
CA PRO A 202 -5.15 9.23 -8.88
C PRO A 202 -5.50 7.76 -8.65
N LEU A 203 -5.21 7.26 -7.44
CA LEU A 203 -5.64 5.94 -6.95
C LEU A 203 -5.24 4.77 -7.88
N HIS A 204 -3.97 4.73 -8.30
CA HIS A 204 -3.40 3.66 -9.14
C HIS A 204 -3.19 2.33 -8.39
N GLU A 205 -2.97 1.23 -9.11
CA GLU A 205 -2.76 -0.14 -8.60
C GLU A 205 -3.84 -0.63 -7.61
N ASN A 206 -5.05 -0.11 -7.73
CA ASN A 206 -6.13 -0.25 -6.76
C ASN A 206 -6.72 -1.67 -6.64
N ASN A 207 -6.40 -2.56 -7.58
CA ASN A 207 -6.72 -3.98 -7.46
C ASN A 207 -5.77 -4.71 -6.47
N GLY A 208 -4.60 -4.15 -6.19
CA GLY A 208 -3.70 -4.57 -5.11
C GLY A 208 -4.23 -4.26 -3.71
N GLY A 209 -3.43 -4.58 -2.68
CA GLY A 209 -3.79 -4.42 -1.25
C GLY A 209 -2.81 -3.59 -0.43
N TRP A 210 -1.83 -2.94 -1.07
CA TRP A 210 -0.73 -2.20 -0.42
C TRP A 210 -1.01 -0.71 -0.20
N PHE A 211 -2.02 -0.15 -0.86
CA PHE A 211 -2.51 1.23 -0.65
C PHE A 211 -3.87 1.24 0.05
N TRP A 212 -4.20 2.30 0.79
CA TRP A 212 -5.49 2.40 1.51
C TRP A 212 -6.74 2.49 0.60
N TRP A 213 -6.56 2.78 -0.69
CA TRP A 213 -7.61 2.69 -1.71
C TRP A 213 -7.64 1.32 -2.45
N GLY A 214 -6.78 0.39 -2.03
CA GLY A 214 -6.67 -0.95 -2.59
C GLY A 214 -7.90 -1.83 -2.30
N SER A 215 -8.00 -2.93 -3.03
CA SER A 215 -9.23 -3.75 -3.15
C SER A 215 -9.60 -4.58 -1.91
N THR A 216 -8.76 -4.54 -0.87
CA THR A 216 -9.01 -5.08 0.47
C THR A 216 -9.49 -4.03 1.48
N HIS A 217 -9.38 -2.75 1.13
CA HIS A 217 -9.60 -1.60 2.02
C HIS A 217 -10.66 -0.62 1.49
N ALA A 218 -10.99 -0.72 0.19
CA ALA A 218 -12.13 -0.08 -0.45
C ALA A 218 -12.88 -1.11 -1.32
N SER A 219 -14.21 -1.13 -1.23
CA SER A 219 -15.02 -1.91 -2.19
C SER A 219 -14.94 -1.30 -3.59
N ALA A 220 -15.24 -2.09 -4.62
CA ALA A 220 -15.24 -1.60 -6.01
C ALA A 220 -16.19 -0.41 -6.24
N ASN A 221 -17.28 -0.30 -5.47
CA ASN A 221 -18.19 0.84 -5.55
C ASN A 221 -17.63 2.08 -4.84
N GLU A 222 -17.00 1.91 -3.67
CA GLU A 222 -16.32 3.03 -2.96
C GLU A 222 -15.15 3.57 -3.77
N TYR A 223 -14.35 2.69 -4.38
CA TYR A 223 -13.27 3.11 -5.29
C TYR A 223 -13.81 3.93 -6.46
N LYS A 224 -14.82 3.41 -7.18
CA LYS A 224 -15.44 4.12 -8.31
C LYS A 224 -15.94 5.48 -7.89
N GLU A 225 -16.68 5.56 -6.78
CA GLU A 225 -17.24 6.82 -6.32
C GLU A 225 -16.16 7.78 -5.81
N LEU A 226 -15.09 7.30 -5.16
CA LEU A 226 -13.97 8.14 -4.75
C LEU A 226 -13.20 8.70 -5.96
N TYR A 227 -12.94 7.89 -6.99
CA TYR A 227 -12.34 8.35 -8.23
C TYR A 227 -13.22 9.41 -8.91
N ARG A 228 -14.53 9.15 -9.05
CA ARG A 228 -15.50 10.12 -9.58
C ARG A 228 -15.48 11.42 -8.77
N TYR A 229 -15.48 11.31 -7.45
CA TYR A 229 -15.43 12.45 -6.54
C TYR A 229 -14.17 13.31 -6.73
N ILE A 230 -12.99 12.71 -6.90
CA ILE A 230 -11.74 13.43 -7.19
C ILE A 230 -11.87 14.25 -8.48
N VAL A 231 -12.37 13.63 -9.56
CA VAL A 231 -12.59 14.29 -10.85
C VAL A 231 -13.62 15.41 -10.73
N ASP A 232 -14.78 15.13 -10.12
CA ASP A 232 -15.89 16.08 -9.98
C ASP A 232 -15.47 17.27 -9.09
N TYR A 233 -14.67 17.04 -8.04
CA TYR A 233 -14.12 18.11 -7.19
C TYR A 233 -13.16 19.01 -7.97
N LEU A 234 -12.16 18.43 -8.64
CA LEU A 234 -11.17 19.19 -9.41
C LEU A 234 -11.82 19.95 -10.59
N ARG A 235 -12.69 19.28 -11.35
CA ARG A 235 -13.37 19.83 -12.53
C ARG A 235 -14.44 20.85 -12.16
N ASP A 236 -15.40 20.48 -11.30
CA ASP A 236 -16.63 21.27 -11.10
C ASP A 236 -16.54 22.23 -9.91
N VAL A 237 -15.85 21.83 -8.82
CA VAL A 237 -15.75 22.66 -7.59
C VAL A 237 -14.56 23.61 -7.67
N LYS A 238 -13.41 23.14 -8.19
CA LYS A 238 -12.19 23.94 -8.32
C LYS A 238 -12.01 24.57 -9.71
N GLY A 239 -12.80 24.19 -10.71
CA GLY A 239 -12.73 24.77 -12.06
C GLY A 239 -11.40 24.50 -12.77
N VAL A 240 -10.84 23.31 -12.57
CA VAL A 240 -9.59 22.89 -13.20
C VAL A 240 -9.90 22.25 -14.55
N HIS A 241 -9.44 22.89 -15.63
CA HIS A 241 -9.77 22.52 -17.01
C HIS A 241 -8.55 22.07 -17.84
N ASN A 242 -7.40 21.87 -17.20
CA ASN A 242 -6.16 21.44 -17.87
C ASN A 242 -5.69 20.02 -17.50
N LEU A 243 -6.56 19.20 -16.91
CA LEU A 243 -6.27 17.80 -16.56
C LEU A 243 -6.86 16.81 -17.59
N LEU A 244 -6.15 15.72 -17.84
CA LEU A 244 -6.67 14.45 -18.37
C LEU A 244 -6.59 13.40 -17.26
N TYR A 245 -7.61 12.58 -17.06
CA TYR A 245 -7.65 11.64 -15.94
C TYR A 245 -7.26 10.22 -16.36
N ALA A 246 -6.32 9.59 -15.64
CA ALA A 246 -5.79 8.27 -15.94
C ALA A 246 -6.16 7.24 -14.86
N TYR A 247 -6.67 6.08 -15.30
CA TYR A 247 -7.01 4.93 -14.47
C TYR A 247 -6.06 3.79 -14.80
N SER A 248 -5.29 3.32 -13.81
CA SER A 248 -4.32 2.23 -13.99
C SER A 248 -4.37 1.23 -12.83
N PRO A 249 -5.18 0.17 -12.95
CA PRO A 249 -4.95 -1.08 -12.23
C PRO A 249 -3.57 -1.65 -12.58
N GLY A 250 -2.96 -2.35 -11.62
CA GLY A 250 -1.65 -2.97 -11.80
C GLY A 250 -1.71 -4.51 -11.84
N GLY A 251 -0.58 -5.15 -12.11
CA GLY A 251 -0.51 -6.62 -12.15
C GLY A 251 -1.11 -7.25 -13.41
N VAL A 252 -0.99 -8.57 -13.53
CA VAL A 252 -1.36 -9.33 -14.74
C VAL A 252 -2.86 -9.65 -14.81
N PHE A 253 -3.50 -9.30 -15.92
CA PHE A 253 -4.92 -9.58 -16.23
C PHE A 253 -5.12 -10.77 -17.18
N ASN A 254 -4.04 -11.29 -17.77
CA ASN A 254 -4.11 -12.42 -18.70
C ASN A 254 -5.10 -12.23 -19.88
N GLY A 255 -5.28 -10.99 -20.32
CA GLY A 255 -6.16 -10.58 -21.41
C GLY A 255 -7.65 -10.54 -21.06
N ASP A 256 -8.04 -10.66 -19.79
CA ASP A 256 -9.44 -10.53 -19.35
C ASP A 256 -9.77 -9.07 -18.99
N SER A 257 -10.69 -8.44 -19.74
CA SER A 257 -11.15 -7.09 -19.43
C SER A 257 -12.14 -7.04 -18.25
N THR A 258 -12.65 -8.18 -17.78
CA THR A 258 -13.59 -8.25 -16.65
C THR A 258 -12.94 -7.76 -15.35
N ASP A 259 -11.75 -8.29 -15.03
CA ASP A 259 -11.01 -7.91 -13.82
C ASP A 259 -10.43 -6.50 -13.94
N TYR A 260 -9.91 -6.13 -15.12
CA TYR A 260 -9.43 -4.78 -15.40
C TYR A 260 -10.54 -3.71 -15.25
N LEU A 261 -11.76 -4.02 -15.69
CA LEU A 261 -12.90 -3.10 -15.60
C LEU A 261 -13.69 -3.20 -14.30
N ALA A 262 -13.38 -4.15 -13.41
CA ALA A 262 -14.12 -4.38 -12.17
C ALA A 262 -14.25 -3.11 -11.33
N THR A 263 -13.19 -2.28 -11.31
CA THR A 263 -13.12 -1.00 -10.58
C THR A 263 -13.19 0.24 -11.48
N TYR A 264 -13.45 0.08 -12.79
CA TYR A 264 -13.46 1.19 -13.75
C TYR A 264 -14.50 2.27 -13.40
N PRO A 265 -14.10 3.54 -13.20
CA PRO A 265 -15.00 4.64 -12.83
C PRO A 265 -16.10 4.94 -13.84
N GLY A 266 -15.86 4.67 -15.13
CA GLY A 266 -16.79 4.91 -16.24
C GLY A 266 -16.30 5.95 -17.23
N ASP A 267 -16.84 5.90 -18.46
CA ASP A 267 -16.36 6.68 -19.61
C ASP A 267 -16.48 8.22 -19.46
N GLN A 268 -17.21 8.72 -18.45
CA GLN A 268 -17.33 10.16 -18.16
C GLN A 268 -16.18 10.70 -17.27
N TRP A 269 -15.34 9.83 -16.70
CA TRP A 269 -14.34 10.20 -15.67
C TRP A 269 -12.90 9.77 -15.99
N VAL A 270 -12.68 8.91 -16.98
CA VAL A 270 -11.35 8.40 -17.36
C VAL A 270 -11.05 8.77 -18.80
N ASP A 271 -9.95 9.46 -19.05
CA ASP A 271 -9.43 9.81 -20.38
C ASP A 271 -8.38 8.82 -20.89
N VAL A 272 -7.57 8.28 -19.98
CA VAL A 272 -6.47 7.33 -20.24
C VAL A 272 -6.72 6.02 -19.50
N LEU A 273 -6.79 4.93 -20.26
CA LEU A 273 -6.72 3.57 -19.73
C LEU A 273 -5.24 3.19 -19.64
N GLY A 274 -4.75 3.09 -18.40
CA GLY A 274 -3.38 2.74 -18.05
C GLY A 274 -3.24 1.28 -17.63
N TYR A 275 -2.01 0.89 -17.35
CA TYR A 275 -1.56 -0.44 -16.95
C TYR A 275 -0.24 -0.26 -16.19
N ASP A 276 -0.08 -0.89 -15.03
CA ASP A 276 1.10 -0.78 -14.17
C ASP A 276 1.68 -2.18 -13.89
N GLU A 277 2.88 -2.51 -14.37
CA GLU A 277 3.44 -3.87 -14.25
C GLU A 277 4.97 -3.89 -14.29
N TYR A 278 5.62 -4.70 -13.45
CA TYR A 278 7.07 -4.72 -13.28
C TYR A 278 7.67 -6.12 -13.44
N ASP A 279 8.73 -6.25 -14.23
CA ASP A 279 9.49 -7.49 -14.36
C ASP A 279 10.29 -7.74 -13.07
N THR A 280 10.05 -8.87 -12.41
CA THR A 280 10.69 -9.26 -11.14
C THR A 280 11.45 -10.57 -11.20
N ASP A 281 11.24 -11.40 -12.24
CA ASP A 281 11.91 -12.69 -12.37
C ASP A 281 13.29 -12.52 -13.01
N ASN A 282 14.31 -13.07 -12.36
CA ASN A 282 15.68 -13.05 -12.86
C ASN A 282 16.22 -14.46 -13.19
N SER A 283 15.34 -15.46 -13.31
CA SER A 283 15.65 -16.83 -13.72
C SER A 283 16.23 -16.85 -15.15
N SER A 284 15.52 -16.26 -16.11
CA SER A 284 15.91 -16.11 -17.51
C SER A 284 16.93 -14.98 -17.74
N ASP A 285 17.67 -15.04 -18.84
CA ASP A 285 18.68 -14.02 -19.21
C ASP A 285 18.07 -12.83 -19.98
N ASP A 286 16.86 -13.01 -20.53
CA ASP A 286 16.02 -12.04 -21.24
C ASP A 286 14.63 -11.94 -20.59
N SER A 287 13.83 -10.91 -20.93
CA SER A 287 12.49 -10.66 -20.36
C SER A 287 11.34 -11.11 -21.29
N ASN A 288 11.57 -12.03 -22.23
CA ASN A 288 10.57 -12.35 -23.28
C ASN A 288 9.22 -12.82 -22.74
N ASP A 289 9.18 -13.67 -21.71
CA ASP A 289 7.92 -14.21 -21.16
C ASP A 289 7.10 -13.12 -20.44
N TRP A 290 7.77 -12.20 -19.76
CA TRP A 290 7.15 -11.01 -19.17
C TRP A 290 6.63 -10.06 -20.27
N ILE A 291 7.44 -9.76 -21.30
CA ILE A 291 7.01 -8.94 -22.46
C ILE A 291 5.78 -9.56 -23.13
N ASN A 292 5.75 -10.88 -23.36
CA ASN A 292 4.60 -11.57 -23.96
C ASN A 292 3.32 -11.41 -23.11
N THR A 293 3.45 -11.42 -21.79
CA THR A 293 2.33 -11.22 -20.83
C THR A 293 1.84 -9.77 -20.86
N VAL A 294 2.74 -8.80 -20.74
CA VAL A 294 2.44 -7.36 -20.86
C VAL A 294 1.76 -7.02 -22.18
N ILE A 295 2.24 -7.57 -23.29
CA ILE A 295 1.66 -7.32 -24.63
C ILE A 295 0.25 -7.89 -24.76
N LYS A 296 -0.05 -9.01 -24.12
CA LYS A 296 -1.39 -9.60 -24.08
C LYS A 296 -2.38 -8.67 -23.36
N ASP A 297 -1.96 -8.07 -22.25
CA ASP A 297 -2.80 -7.20 -21.43
C ASP A 297 -2.95 -5.80 -22.03
N LEU A 298 -1.85 -5.17 -22.48
CA LEU A 298 -1.88 -3.90 -23.22
C LEU A 298 -2.75 -3.97 -24.49
N LYS A 299 -2.85 -5.14 -25.13
CA LYS A 299 -3.74 -5.35 -26.28
C LYS A 299 -5.22 -5.36 -25.90
N MET A 300 -5.58 -6.06 -24.82
CA MET A 300 -6.93 -6.01 -24.24
C MET A 300 -7.31 -4.57 -23.87
N ILE A 301 -6.41 -3.84 -23.21
CA ILE A 301 -6.63 -2.44 -22.79
C ILE A 301 -6.71 -1.53 -24.03
N GLY A 302 -5.91 -1.78 -25.06
CA GLY A 302 -5.93 -1.07 -26.33
C GLY A 302 -7.25 -1.25 -27.11
N ASP A 303 -7.85 -2.44 -27.07
CA ASP A 303 -9.17 -2.72 -27.66
C ASP A 303 -10.29 -2.02 -26.86
N GLU A 304 -10.25 -2.10 -25.52
CA GLU A 304 -11.18 -1.38 -24.63
C GLU A 304 -11.13 0.15 -24.85
N ALA A 305 -9.93 0.74 -24.84
CA ALA A 305 -9.72 2.17 -25.08
C ALA A 305 -10.22 2.59 -26.47
N THR A 306 -9.94 1.79 -27.51
CA THR A 306 -10.41 2.05 -28.88
C THR A 306 -11.93 2.04 -28.95
N SER A 307 -12.60 1.08 -28.31
CA SER A 307 -14.07 0.98 -28.31
C SER A 307 -14.75 2.19 -27.65
N ARG A 308 -14.09 2.82 -26.67
CA ARG A 308 -14.56 3.97 -25.89
C ARG A 308 -14.11 5.32 -26.45
N GLY A 309 -13.22 5.31 -27.45
CA GLY A 309 -12.59 6.51 -28.02
C GLY A 309 -11.62 7.21 -27.05
N LYS A 310 -10.94 6.43 -26.21
CA LYS A 310 -10.03 6.85 -25.13
C LYS A 310 -8.57 6.56 -25.47
N ILE A 311 -7.66 7.04 -24.63
CA ILE A 311 -6.21 6.85 -24.77
C ILE A 311 -5.80 5.52 -24.09
N VAL A 312 -4.81 4.82 -24.64
CA VAL A 312 -4.14 3.68 -23.98
C VAL A 312 -2.67 4.02 -23.70
N ALA A 313 -2.17 3.66 -22.52
CA ALA A 313 -0.79 3.87 -22.11
C ALA A 313 -0.26 2.74 -21.22
N PHE A 314 1.05 2.52 -21.22
CA PHE A 314 1.73 1.73 -20.20
C PHE A 314 2.18 2.73 -19.12
N THR A 315 1.34 2.93 -18.11
CA THR A 315 1.45 4.05 -17.15
C THR A 315 2.60 3.89 -16.17
N GLU A 316 2.93 2.65 -15.81
CA GLU A 316 4.17 2.30 -15.12
C GLU A 316 4.73 0.97 -15.65
N PHE A 317 6.04 0.95 -15.92
CA PHE A 317 6.77 -0.29 -16.17
C PHE A 317 8.20 -0.22 -15.62
N GLY A 318 8.83 -1.37 -15.42
CA GLY A 318 10.26 -1.41 -15.16
C GLY A 318 10.75 -2.76 -14.68
N ARG A 319 11.97 -2.75 -14.14
CA ARG A 319 12.62 -3.92 -13.55
C ARG A 319 12.72 -3.75 -12.04
N SER A 320 12.22 -4.71 -11.29
CA SER A 320 12.12 -4.67 -9.82
C SER A 320 12.57 -6.00 -9.21
N GLY A 321 12.46 -6.17 -7.88
CA GLY A 321 12.79 -7.41 -7.19
C GLY A 321 14.21 -7.91 -7.48
N GLU A 322 14.36 -9.20 -7.85
CA GLU A 322 15.66 -9.77 -8.23
C GLU A 322 16.17 -9.30 -9.61
N ARG A 323 15.29 -8.70 -10.43
CA ARG A 323 15.54 -8.29 -11.82
C ARG A 323 16.06 -6.86 -11.95
N LYS A 324 16.03 -6.07 -10.88
CA LYS A 324 16.48 -4.67 -10.81
C LYS A 324 17.93 -4.49 -11.29
N PHE A 325 18.29 -3.27 -11.68
CA PHE A 325 19.67 -2.92 -12.02
C PHE A 325 20.60 -3.04 -10.80
N ASN A 326 21.80 -3.56 -11.03
CA ASN A 326 22.82 -3.70 -9.99
C ASN A 326 23.41 -2.34 -9.63
N GLU A 327 23.63 -2.07 -8.34
CA GLU A 327 24.23 -0.81 -7.85
C GLU A 327 25.61 -0.49 -8.47
N SER A 328 26.36 -1.52 -8.89
CA SER A 328 27.65 -1.33 -9.58
C SER A 328 27.52 -0.92 -11.05
N GLY A 329 26.31 -0.93 -11.62
CA GLY A 329 26.02 -0.71 -13.04
C GLY A 329 26.51 -1.82 -13.96
N THR A 330 26.87 -3.00 -13.43
CA THR A 330 27.50 -4.08 -14.20
C THR A 330 27.00 -5.45 -13.77
N GLY A 331 26.92 -6.40 -14.71
CA GLY A 331 26.36 -7.72 -14.47
C GLY A 331 24.84 -7.76 -14.59
N ASP A 332 24.24 -6.73 -15.18
CA ASP A 332 22.82 -6.68 -15.47
C ASP A 332 22.48 -7.71 -16.56
N LYS A 333 21.55 -8.63 -16.24
CA LYS A 333 20.84 -9.42 -17.25
C LYS A 333 19.96 -8.50 -18.09
N ASP A 334 19.61 -8.95 -19.30
CA ASP A 334 18.82 -8.22 -20.28
C ASP A 334 19.18 -6.73 -20.42
N THR A 335 20.29 -6.43 -21.09
CA THR A 335 20.63 -5.05 -21.44
C THR A 335 19.73 -4.45 -22.52
N LYS A 336 18.79 -5.22 -23.10
CA LYS A 336 17.96 -4.85 -24.25
C LYS A 336 16.51 -4.58 -23.93
N PHE A 337 16.11 -4.80 -22.68
CA PHE A 337 14.77 -4.62 -22.14
C PHE A 337 13.93 -3.52 -22.79
N PHE A 338 14.47 -2.30 -22.95
CA PHE A 338 13.75 -1.16 -23.55
C PHE A 338 13.52 -1.29 -25.05
N SER A 339 14.54 -1.73 -25.80
CA SER A 339 14.43 -1.87 -27.25
C SER A 339 13.52 -3.05 -27.61
N GLU A 340 13.63 -4.18 -26.92
CA GLU A 340 12.78 -5.36 -27.15
C GLU A 340 11.32 -5.12 -26.73
N LEU A 341 11.07 -4.44 -25.61
CA LEU A 341 9.72 -4.06 -25.19
C LEU A 341 9.09 -3.05 -26.18
N ALA A 342 9.83 -2.03 -26.60
CA ALA A 342 9.31 -1.02 -27.54
C ALA A 342 9.01 -1.61 -28.93
N ASP A 343 9.85 -2.51 -29.45
CA ASP A 343 9.60 -3.24 -30.70
C ASP A 343 8.36 -4.14 -30.60
N ALA A 344 8.18 -4.85 -29.47
CA ALA A 344 7.00 -5.68 -29.23
C ALA A 344 5.72 -4.83 -29.17
N ILE A 345 5.76 -3.71 -28.45
CA ILE A 345 4.67 -2.73 -28.32
C ILE A 345 4.30 -2.16 -29.70
N ALA A 346 5.28 -1.67 -30.47
CA ALA A 346 5.04 -1.07 -31.78
C ALA A 346 4.43 -2.05 -32.80
N LYS A 347 4.68 -3.36 -32.61
CA LYS A 347 4.18 -4.45 -33.45
C LYS A 347 2.77 -4.92 -33.09
N GLU A 348 2.45 -5.05 -31.79
CA GLU A 348 1.21 -5.70 -31.32
C GLU A 348 0.18 -4.74 -30.72
N VAL A 349 0.58 -3.55 -30.26
CA VAL A 349 -0.30 -2.54 -29.61
C VAL A 349 -0.15 -1.17 -30.32
N PRO A 350 -0.55 -1.06 -31.60
CA PRO A 350 -0.19 0.07 -32.47
C PRO A 350 -0.88 1.40 -32.15
N ASN A 351 -1.70 1.48 -31.09
CA ASN A 351 -2.41 2.68 -30.64
C ASN A 351 -1.90 3.22 -29.28
N ILE A 352 -0.89 2.59 -28.67
CA ILE A 352 -0.34 3.04 -27.39
C ILE A 352 0.31 4.44 -27.51
N ALA A 353 0.03 5.30 -26.53
CA ALA A 353 0.41 6.70 -26.58
C ALA A 353 1.76 7.01 -25.90
N TYR A 354 2.06 6.29 -24.81
CA TYR A 354 3.32 6.38 -24.08
C TYR A 354 3.58 5.11 -23.24
N MET A 355 4.83 4.93 -22.84
CA MET A 355 5.28 4.00 -21.81
C MET A 355 6.15 4.76 -20.80
N MET A 356 5.86 4.67 -19.50
CA MET A 356 6.60 5.39 -18.46
C MET A 356 7.26 4.45 -17.45
N THR A 357 8.55 4.68 -17.19
CA THR A 357 9.29 3.95 -16.14
C THR A 357 9.53 4.82 -14.90
N TRP A 358 9.91 4.18 -13.80
CA TRP A 358 10.00 4.82 -12.49
C TRP A 358 11.32 5.61 -12.28
N ALA A 359 11.49 6.13 -11.07
CA ALA A 359 12.51 7.11 -10.73
C ALA A 359 13.85 6.52 -10.30
N ASN A 360 14.95 7.13 -10.75
CA ASN A 360 16.31 6.78 -10.33
C ASN A 360 16.68 7.42 -8.97
N PHE A 361 15.95 7.05 -7.91
CA PHE A 361 16.16 7.55 -6.55
C PHE A 361 17.54 7.18 -5.94
N GLY A 362 18.19 6.13 -6.45
CA GLY A 362 19.47 5.66 -5.94
C GLY A 362 19.32 4.92 -4.61
N GLY A 363 20.04 5.34 -3.58
CA GLY A 363 20.19 4.56 -2.34
C GLY A 363 21.36 3.58 -2.41
N SER A 364 21.29 2.47 -1.67
CA SER A 364 22.37 1.45 -1.62
C SER A 364 21.85 0.09 -1.14
N GLY A 365 22.46 -1.00 -1.61
CA GLY A 365 22.14 -2.37 -1.22
C GLY A 365 20.73 -2.82 -1.62
N GLU A 366 20.01 -3.44 -0.69
CA GLU A 366 18.62 -3.87 -0.93
C GLU A 366 17.71 -2.69 -1.28
N GLY A 367 17.93 -1.53 -0.65
CA GLY A 367 17.24 -0.27 -0.93
C GLY A 367 17.74 0.52 -2.14
N PHE A 368 18.66 -0.01 -2.96
CA PHE A 368 19.03 0.63 -4.23
C PHE A 368 17.89 0.54 -5.25
N GLN A 369 17.51 1.69 -5.81
CA GLN A 369 16.41 1.89 -6.77
C GLN A 369 16.90 2.64 -8.01
N SER A 370 16.84 1.96 -9.16
CA SER A 370 17.08 2.52 -10.48
C SER A 370 16.21 1.77 -11.48
N TYR A 371 15.63 2.51 -12.43
CA TYR A 371 14.67 1.98 -13.40
C TYR A 371 15.03 2.32 -14.84
N THR A 372 15.93 3.28 -15.07
CA THR A 372 16.72 3.35 -16.32
C THR A 372 18.18 3.00 -16.04
N PRO A 373 18.94 2.57 -17.07
CA PRO A 373 20.39 2.62 -17.06
C PRO A 373 20.89 4.05 -16.81
N TRP A 374 22.17 4.17 -16.50
CA TRP A 374 22.90 5.43 -16.40
C TRP A 374 24.26 5.32 -17.07
N LYS A 375 24.92 6.46 -17.24
CA LYS A 375 26.23 6.54 -17.89
C LYS A 375 27.29 5.72 -17.13
N GLY A 376 27.97 4.84 -17.85
CA GLY A 376 28.93 3.87 -17.33
C GLY A 376 28.35 2.50 -16.97
N SER A 377 27.03 2.30 -17.10
CA SER A 377 26.38 0.99 -16.89
C SER A 377 26.37 0.10 -18.14
N ASP A 378 26.23 -1.22 -17.97
CA ASP A 378 26.18 -2.20 -19.07
C ASP A 378 25.03 -1.93 -20.06
N GLY A 379 23.93 -1.32 -19.59
CA GLY A 379 22.78 -0.92 -20.41
C GLY A 379 22.94 0.40 -21.18
N GLU A 380 24.01 1.17 -20.97
CA GLU A 380 24.15 2.53 -21.54
C GLU A 380 24.03 2.56 -23.07
N GLN A 381 24.67 1.61 -23.76
CA GLN A 381 24.71 1.62 -25.23
C GLN A 381 23.39 1.20 -25.86
N ASP A 382 22.72 0.17 -25.33
CA ASP A 382 21.41 -0.23 -25.87
C ASP A 382 20.35 0.83 -25.59
N PHE A 383 20.38 1.47 -24.41
CA PHE A 383 19.47 2.57 -24.10
C PHE A 383 19.66 3.78 -25.02
N LYS A 384 20.90 4.06 -25.45
CA LYS A 384 21.18 5.06 -26.50
C LYS A 384 20.61 4.64 -27.85
N ASP A 385 20.81 3.39 -28.25
CA ASP A 385 20.31 2.87 -29.52
C ASP A 385 18.76 2.86 -29.53
N PHE A 386 18.12 2.52 -28.41
CA PHE A 386 16.68 2.71 -28.16
C PHE A 386 16.26 4.18 -28.30
N ALA A 387 16.94 5.10 -27.63
CA ALA A 387 16.66 6.55 -27.70
C ALA A 387 16.86 7.17 -29.09
N ASP A 388 17.68 6.55 -29.95
CA ASP A 388 17.93 6.94 -31.34
C ASP A 388 17.07 6.17 -32.36
N SER A 389 16.46 5.05 -31.97
CA SER A 389 15.64 4.20 -32.85
C SER A 389 14.44 4.94 -33.46
N ASN A 390 13.87 5.89 -32.72
CA ASN A 390 12.67 6.61 -33.11
C ASN A 390 12.64 8.01 -32.47
N ALA A 391 12.36 9.03 -33.28
CA ALA A 391 12.31 10.43 -32.84
C ALA A 391 11.18 10.72 -31.84
N ASN A 392 10.09 9.96 -31.87
CA ASN A 392 8.90 10.23 -31.04
C ASN A 392 9.05 9.73 -29.59
N LEU A 393 10.05 8.88 -29.32
CA LEU A 393 10.35 8.38 -27.97
C LEU A 393 10.80 9.48 -27.01
N MET A 394 11.45 10.52 -27.52
CA MET A 394 12.10 11.57 -26.71
C MET A 394 11.43 12.94 -26.90
N ALA A 395 11.67 13.85 -25.94
CA ALA A 395 11.08 15.18 -25.89
C ALA A 395 11.31 15.99 -27.17
N SER A 396 10.25 16.61 -27.67
CA SER A 396 10.29 17.45 -28.84
C SER A 396 9.19 18.51 -28.80
N LYS A 397 9.31 19.53 -29.66
CA LYS A 397 8.25 20.54 -29.81
C LYS A 397 6.93 19.93 -30.30
N ASP A 398 6.99 18.83 -31.03
CA ASP A 398 5.83 18.18 -31.61
C ASP A 398 5.04 17.42 -30.53
N ASN A 399 5.65 17.04 -29.40
CA ASN A 399 4.94 16.49 -28.24
C ASN A 399 4.03 17.55 -27.59
N VAL A 400 4.50 18.80 -27.48
CA VAL A 400 3.81 19.92 -26.80
C VAL A 400 3.16 20.95 -27.75
N ASP A 401 3.10 20.65 -29.05
CA ASP A 401 2.29 21.42 -30.00
C ASP A 401 0.80 21.15 -29.77
N TYR A 402 0.10 22.15 -29.27
CA TYR A 402 -1.31 22.07 -28.92
C TYR A 402 -2.22 22.87 -29.88
N SER A 403 -1.70 23.27 -31.05
CA SER A 403 -2.38 24.17 -31.99
C SER A 403 -3.64 23.62 -32.68
N SER A 404 -3.92 22.32 -32.55
CA SER A 404 -5.03 21.63 -33.23
C SER A 404 -6.00 20.98 -32.23
N ALA A 405 -6.83 21.82 -31.60
CA ALA A 405 -7.85 21.37 -30.65
C ALA A 405 -9.16 20.92 -31.34
N PRO A 406 -9.58 19.64 -31.24
CA PRO A 406 -10.94 19.24 -31.59
C PRO A 406 -11.96 19.77 -30.57
N ALA A 407 -13.25 19.67 -30.90
CA ALA A 407 -14.33 19.97 -29.95
C ALA A 407 -14.56 18.80 -28.98
N ALA A 408 -14.97 19.08 -27.74
CA ALA A 408 -15.50 18.03 -26.88
C ALA A 408 -16.84 17.51 -27.42
N THR A 409 -17.10 16.21 -27.27
CA THR A 409 -18.43 15.63 -27.53
C THR A 409 -19.41 16.11 -26.46
N GLU A 410 -20.57 16.65 -26.85
CA GLU A 410 -21.61 17.05 -25.89
C GLU A 410 -22.13 15.84 -25.09
N GLN A 411 -22.26 16.01 -23.77
CA GLN A 411 -22.92 15.03 -22.91
C GLN A 411 -24.42 15.32 -22.79
N THR A 412 -25.24 14.27 -22.75
CA THR A 412 -26.72 14.37 -22.65
C THR A 412 -27.21 14.50 -21.21
N GLY A 413 -26.33 14.25 -20.25
CA GLY A 413 -26.55 14.44 -18.82
C GLY A 413 -27.02 13.21 -18.07
N THR A 414 -26.39 12.97 -16.93
CA THR A 414 -26.66 11.82 -16.05
C THR A 414 -26.92 12.26 -14.61
N ALA A 415 -27.54 11.39 -13.82
CA ALA A 415 -27.71 11.54 -12.37
C ALA A 415 -27.23 10.27 -11.65
N ARG A 416 -26.66 10.44 -10.46
CA ARG A 416 -26.06 9.35 -9.66
C ARG A 416 -26.20 9.65 -8.16
N ILE A 417 -26.39 8.60 -7.36
CA ILE A 417 -26.31 8.70 -5.89
C ILE A 417 -24.83 8.66 -5.49
N VAL A 418 -24.40 9.66 -4.72
CA VAL A 418 -23.01 9.87 -4.27
C VAL A 418 -22.81 9.23 -2.90
N THR A 419 -23.70 9.56 -1.96
CA THR A 419 -23.76 8.95 -0.64
C THR A 419 -25.23 8.65 -0.32
N PRO A 420 -25.56 7.47 0.23
CA PRO A 420 -24.64 6.35 0.49
C PRO A 420 -24.14 5.70 -0.81
N VAL A 421 -23.03 4.96 -0.73
CA VAL A 421 -22.51 4.14 -1.84
C VAL A 421 -23.11 2.73 -1.78
N GLY A 422 -23.17 2.04 -2.91
CA GLY A 422 -23.69 0.67 -3.01
C GLY A 422 -22.87 -0.33 -2.19
N GLY A 423 -23.50 -0.97 -1.21
CA GLY A 423 -22.87 -1.86 -0.23
C GLY A 423 -22.71 -1.25 1.16
N ASN A 424 -22.80 0.08 1.30
CA ASN A 424 -22.59 0.74 2.59
C ASN A 424 -23.63 0.29 3.63
N ARG A 425 -23.20 0.28 4.90
CA ARG A 425 -24.06 0.04 6.05
C ARG A 425 -24.62 1.35 6.59
N VAL A 426 -25.92 1.37 6.84
CA VAL A 426 -26.62 2.51 7.46
C VAL A 426 -26.92 2.13 8.91
N THR A 427 -26.19 2.72 9.84
CA THR A 427 -26.30 2.44 11.29
C THR A 427 -27.21 3.41 12.04
N ASP A 428 -27.53 4.55 11.44
CA ASP A 428 -28.38 5.59 12.00
C ASP A 428 -29.80 5.56 11.43
N THR A 429 -30.78 6.07 12.17
CA THR A 429 -32.17 6.20 11.70
C THR A 429 -32.37 7.36 10.71
N LYS A 430 -31.38 8.24 10.56
CA LYS A 430 -31.38 9.38 9.62
C LYS A 430 -30.40 9.10 8.49
N LEU A 431 -30.90 8.67 7.34
CA LEU A 431 -30.09 8.44 6.15
C LEU A 431 -30.06 9.71 5.29
N THR A 432 -28.94 10.43 5.30
CA THR A 432 -28.70 11.53 4.35
C THR A 432 -28.31 10.98 2.99
N ILE A 433 -28.98 11.46 1.95
CA ILE A 433 -28.81 11.04 0.57
C ILE A 433 -28.34 12.24 -0.24
N ARG A 434 -27.20 12.11 -0.93
CA ARG A 434 -26.64 13.09 -1.85
C ARG A 434 -26.71 12.52 -3.27
N VAL A 435 -27.31 13.25 -4.20
CA VAL A 435 -27.36 12.94 -5.64
C VAL A 435 -26.61 14.02 -6.40
N LYS A 436 -25.76 13.63 -7.35
CA LYS A 436 -25.01 14.52 -8.23
C LYS A 436 -25.51 14.36 -9.66
N THR A 437 -25.60 15.48 -10.39
CA THR A 437 -25.86 15.51 -11.83
C THR A 437 -24.61 15.89 -12.61
N GLU A 438 -24.36 15.19 -13.72
CA GLU A 438 -23.20 15.42 -14.59
C GLU A 438 -23.58 15.85 -16.01
N GLY A 439 -22.59 16.35 -16.75
CA GLY A 439 -22.67 16.56 -18.20
C GLY A 439 -23.65 17.65 -18.64
N LEU A 440 -24.11 18.51 -17.72
CA LEU A 440 -25.12 19.55 -17.99
C LEU A 440 -24.82 20.84 -17.24
N GLN A 441 -25.09 21.97 -17.89
CA GLN A 441 -25.20 23.24 -17.19
C GLN A 441 -26.41 23.23 -16.25
N TYR A 442 -26.20 23.66 -15.00
CA TYR A 442 -27.24 23.86 -13.99
C TYR A 442 -28.46 24.63 -14.50
N SER A 443 -28.25 25.61 -15.40
CA SER A 443 -29.29 26.41 -16.05
C SER A 443 -30.38 25.56 -16.74
N ARG A 444 -30.08 24.32 -17.12
CA ARG A 444 -31.00 23.36 -17.77
C ARG A 444 -31.74 22.44 -16.81
N LEU A 445 -31.32 22.32 -15.55
CA LEU A 445 -31.91 21.41 -14.56
C LEU A 445 -33.22 21.94 -13.98
N ASN A 446 -34.21 21.07 -13.77
CA ASN A 446 -35.39 21.40 -12.97
C ASN A 446 -35.09 21.06 -11.50
N THR A 447 -34.63 22.05 -10.74
CA THR A 447 -34.18 21.85 -9.34
C THR A 447 -35.26 21.34 -8.39
N GLU A 448 -36.54 21.51 -8.73
CA GLU A 448 -37.67 21.02 -7.94
C GLU A 448 -38.04 19.56 -8.23
N SER A 449 -37.46 18.94 -9.26
CA SER A 449 -37.79 17.57 -9.70
C SER A 449 -37.04 16.47 -8.96
N ALA A 450 -35.94 16.81 -8.26
CA ALA A 450 -35.05 15.82 -7.68
C ALA A 450 -35.71 15.04 -6.54
N THR A 451 -35.83 13.74 -6.72
CA THR A 451 -36.35 12.81 -5.71
C THR A 451 -35.54 11.52 -5.68
N VAL A 452 -35.54 10.82 -4.55
CA VAL A 452 -35.07 9.43 -4.45
C VAL A 452 -36.21 8.55 -3.99
N THR A 453 -36.48 7.48 -4.72
CA THR A 453 -37.48 6.47 -4.35
C THR A 453 -36.80 5.27 -3.67
N THR A 454 -37.58 4.50 -2.92
CA THR A 454 -37.12 3.23 -2.32
C THR A 454 -37.92 2.03 -2.82
N ASP A 455 -37.32 0.83 -2.77
CA ASP A 455 -38.01 -0.45 -2.99
C ASP A 455 -39.21 -0.67 -2.04
N ARG A 456 -39.21 0.03 -0.90
CA ARG A 456 -40.27 0.02 0.13
C ARG A 456 -41.32 1.14 -0.05
N GLY A 457 -41.26 1.89 -1.15
CA GLY A 457 -42.28 2.85 -1.57
C GLY A 457 -42.20 4.24 -0.94
N GLN A 458 -41.08 4.60 -0.30
CA GLN A 458 -40.84 5.98 0.14
C GLN A 458 -40.40 6.84 -1.05
N ASN A 459 -40.67 8.15 -0.96
CA ASN A 459 -40.22 9.14 -1.93
C ASN A 459 -39.64 10.33 -1.15
N VAL A 460 -38.33 10.50 -1.25
CA VAL A 460 -37.55 11.52 -0.56
C VAL A 460 -37.34 12.68 -1.53
N LYS A 461 -37.96 13.84 -1.26
CA LYS A 461 -37.64 15.05 -2.03
C LYS A 461 -36.24 15.52 -1.66
N LEU A 462 -35.41 15.78 -2.68
CA LEU A 462 -34.11 16.40 -2.51
C LEU A 462 -34.18 17.91 -2.78
N THR A 463 -33.28 18.66 -2.17
CA THR A 463 -33.09 20.09 -2.39
C THR A 463 -31.76 20.32 -3.10
N TYR A 464 -31.75 21.10 -4.17
CA TYR A 464 -30.50 21.51 -4.81
C TYR A 464 -29.65 22.34 -3.85
N SER A 465 -28.35 22.07 -3.79
CA SER A 465 -27.40 22.83 -2.97
C SER A 465 -26.45 23.66 -3.85
N CYS A 466 -25.34 23.10 -4.32
CA CYS A 466 -24.44 23.71 -5.30
C CYS A 466 -23.71 22.65 -6.13
N ASN A 467 -22.96 23.06 -7.16
CA ASN A 467 -22.10 22.19 -7.98
C ASN A 467 -22.79 20.95 -8.59
N GLY A 468 -24.10 20.99 -8.84
CA GLY A 468 -24.86 19.84 -9.34
C GLY A 468 -25.32 18.86 -8.27
N TYR A 469 -25.08 19.12 -6.98
CA TYR A 469 -25.54 18.30 -5.87
C TYR A 469 -26.99 18.62 -5.45
N PHE A 470 -27.67 17.58 -5.01
CA PHE A 470 -29.00 17.56 -4.40
C PHE A 470 -28.94 16.75 -3.12
N ILE A 471 -29.49 17.28 -2.02
CA ILE A 471 -29.44 16.64 -0.70
C ILE A 471 -30.85 16.45 -0.14
N GLY A 472 -31.10 15.30 0.49
CA GLY A 472 -32.29 15.04 1.28
C GLY A 472 -32.01 14.02 2.38
N THR A 473 -32.95 13.84 3.31
CA THR A 473 -32.81 12.90 4.42
C THR A 473 -34.02 11.98 4.50
N LEU A 474 -33.78 10.68 4.50
CA LEU A 474 -34.78 9.66 4.81
C LEU A 474 -34.73 9.35 6.31
N ASP A 475 -35.83 9.60 7.00
CA ASP A 475 -36.04 9.12 8.36
C ASP A 475 -36.57 7.68 8.31
N LEU A 476 -35.69 6.72 8.59
CA LEU A 476 -36.00 5.29 8.56
C LEU A 476 -37.01 4.92 9.64
N GLU A 477 -36.89 5.48 10.84
CA GLU A 477 -37.79 5.19 11.96
C GLU A 477 -39.21 5.70 11.66
N ALA A 478 -39.34 6.94 11.19
CA ALA A 478 -40.63 7.51 10.78
C ALA A 478 -41.23 6.79 9.55
N ALA A 479 -40.40 6.20 8.69
CA ALA A 479 -40.82 5.34 7.59
C ALA A 479 -41.19 3.90 8.02
N GLY A 480 -40.95 3.52 9.28
CA GLY A 480 -41.16 2.15 9.78
C GLY A 480 -40.11 1.14 9.30
N ILE A 481 -38.97 1.62 8.80
CA ILE A 481 -37.84 0.83 8.33
C ILE A 481 -36.90 0.55 9.52
N LYS A 482 -36.56 -0.72 9.74
CA LYS A 482 -35.71 -1.17 10.85
C LYS A 482 -34.28 -1.41 10.41
N LEU A 483 -33.36 -1.29 11.37
CA LEU A 483 -31.95 -1.64 11.22
C LEU A 483 -31.74 -3.14 11.52
N ASP A 484 -32.21 -4.00 10.61
CA ASP A 484 -32.41 -5.44 10.82
C ASP A 484 -31.63 -6.35 9.85
N GLN A 485 -30.47 -5.88 9.37
CA GLN A 485 -29.61 -6.47 8.32
C GLN A 485 -30.23 -6.54 6.91
N SER A 486 -31.48 -6.16 6.72
CA SER A 486 -32.10 -6.16 5.39
C SER A 486 -31.50 -5.09 4.46
N LYS A 487 -31.59 -5.33 3.15
CA LYS A 487 -31.20 -4.36 2.11
C LYS A 487 -32.29 -3.31 1.90
N LEU A 488 -31.90 -2.06 1.63
CA LEU A 488 -32.76 -0.98 1.15
C LEU A 488 -32.20 -0.51 -0.19
N THR A 489 -33.02 -0.48 -1.23
CA THR A 489 -32.60 -0.01 -2.56
C THR A 489 -33.15 1.39 -2.80
N LEU A 490 -32.29 2.28 -3.28
CA LEU A 490 -32.53 3.68 -3.56
C LEU A 490 -32.42 3.93 -5.07
N THR A 491 -33.32 4.72 -5.65
CA THR A 491 -33.27 5.12 -7.08
C THR A 491 -33.40 6.63 -7.20
N ALA A 492 -32.46 7.29 -7.87
CA ALA A 492 -32.50 8.74 -8.08
C ALA A 492 -33.28 9.13 -9.34
N HIS A 493 -34.10 10.16 -9.22
CA HIS A 493 -34.88 10.75 -10.31
C HIS A 493 -34.61 12.26 -10.36
N VAL A 494 -34.05 12.75 -11.47
CA VAL A 494 -33.83 14.18 -11.71
C VAL A 494 -34.22 14.50 -13.15
N SER A 495 -34.86 15.64 -13.40
CA SER A 495 -35.27 16.06 -14.74
C SER A 495 -34.71 17.42 -15.14
N THR A 496 -34.61 17.66 -16.44
CA THR A 496 -34.35 18.98 -17.03
C THR A 496 -35.64 19.81 -17.13
N LYS A 497 -35.49 21.12 -17.37
CA LYS A 497 -36.62 22.08 -17.47
C LYS A 497 -37.59 21.80 -18.62
N ASP A 498 -37.18 21.03 -19.62
CA ASP A 498 -38.02 20.56 -20.74
C ASP A 498 -38.83 19.29 -20.40
N GLY A 499 -38.64 18.72 -19.20
CA GLY A 499 -39.35 17.53 -18.72
C GLY A 499 -38.67 16.19 -19.05
N ARG A 500 -37.47 16.19 -19.65
CA ARG A 500 -36.68 14.96 -19.84
C ARG A 500 -36.01 14.53 -18.53
N GLU A 501 -36.22 13.29 -18.13
CA GLU A 501 -35.50 12.65 -17.02
C GLU A 501 -34.04 12.34 -17.42
N LEU A 502 -33.11 12.50 -16.48
CA LEU A 502 -31.70 12.16 -16.69
C LEU A 502 -31.50 10.65 -16.65
N ALA A 503 -30.57 10.15 -17.46
CA ALA A 503 -30.16 8.75 -17.37
C ALA A 503 -29.34 8.53 -16.09
N ALA A 504 -29.29 7.28 -15.63
CA ALA A 504 -28.28 6.86 -14.68
C ALA A 504 -26.86 7.09 -15.25
N ALA A 505 -25.90 7.39 -14.39
CA ALA A 505 -24.48 7.32 -14.76
C ALA A 505 -24.04 5.90 -15.15
N ASP A 506 -24.55 4.91 -14.41
CA ASP A 506 -24.19 3.51 -14.49
C ASP A 506 -25.38 2.59 -14.16
N GLY A 507 -25.38 1.41 -14.78
CA GLY A 507 -26.40 0.38 -14.56
C GLY A 507 -27.84 0.87 -14.76
N ASP A 508 -28.69 0.64 -13.77
CA ASP A 508 -30.07 1.11 -13.69
C ASP A 508 -30.25 2.33 -12.77
N GLY A 509 -29.15 2.91 -12.26
CA GLY A 509 -29.16 4.05 -11.35
C GLY A 509 -29.59 3.71 -9.91
N THR A 510 -29.61 2.42 -9.55
CA THR A 510 -29.94 1.98 -8.19
C THR A 510 -28.71 1.88 -7.29
N VAL A 511 -28.88 2.24 -6.02
CA VAL A 511 -27.90 2.00 -4.95
C VAL A 511 -28.57 1.18 -3.86
N SER A 512 -27.99 0.02 -3.51
CA SER A 512 -28.47 -0.80 -2.40
C SER A 512 -27.56 -0.67 -1.19
N VAL A 513 -28.15 -0.39 -0.03
CA VAL A 513 -27.46 -0.29 1.27
C VAL A 513 -27.96 -1.36 2.24
N LYS A 514 -27.16 -1.69 3.26
CA LYS A 514 -27.50 -2.66 4.30
C LYS A 514 -27.89 -1.94 5.59
N LEU A 515 -29.02 -2.31 6.18
CA LEU A 515 -29.57 -1.62 7.35
C LEU A 515 -29.06 -2.23 8.66
N GLY A 516 -28.36 -1.44 9.47
CA GLY A 516 -27.78 -1.85 10.76
C GLY A 516 -26.30 -2.20 10.71
N ALA A 517 -25.68 -2.17 11.89
CA ALA A 517 -24.25 -2.45 12.08
C ALA A 517 -23.88 -3.85 11.59
N LYS A 518 -22.62 -4.07 11.19
CA LYS A 518 -22.14 -5.44 10.91
C LYS A 518 -22.30 -6.27 12.19
N PRO A 519 -22.85 -7.50 12.14
CA PRO A 519 -22.85 -8.38 13.30
C PRO A 519 -21.42 -8.54 13.82
N GLU A 520 -21.25 -8.52 15.14
CA GLU A 520 -19.94 -8.75 15.74
C GLU A 520 -19.50 -10.19 15.41
N GLN A 521 -18.43 -10.32 14.61
CA GLN A 521 -17.80 -11.60 14.35
C GLN A 521 -16.99 -11.98 15.60
N THR A 522 -17.38 -13.06 16.26
CA THR A 522 -16.63 -13.60 17.40
C THR A 522 -15.40 -14.35 16.89
N VAL A 523 -14.33 -14.42 17.70
CA VAL A 523 -13.07 -15.06 17.26
C VAL A 523 -13.22 -16.56 16.98
N ASP A 524 -14.27 -17.22 17.48
CA ASP A 524 -14.61 -18.61 17.16
C ASP A 524 -15.34 -18.80 15.82
N ASP A 525 -15.88 -17.76 15.19
CA ASP A 525 -16.34 -17.79 13.80
C ASP A 525 -15.22 -17.25 12.90
N VAL A 526 -14.41 -18.13 12.31
CA VAL A 526 -13.32 -17.73 11.41
C VAL A 526 -13.90 -17.30 10.06
N GLU A 527 -14.80 -18.12 9.51
CA GLU A 527 -15.59 -17.78 8.33
C GLU A 527 -16.86 -18.65 8.20
N SER A 528 -18.02 -18.01 8.36
CA SER A 528 -19.35 -18.59 8.16
C SER A 528 -19.93 -18.28 6.78
N PHE A 529 -19.36 -17.36 6.00
CA PHE A 529 -19.84 -16.84 4.70
C PHE A 529 -21.23 -16.14 4.73
N ASP A 530 -22.08 -16.41 5.73
CA ASP A 530 -23.39 -15.80 5.96
C ASP A 530 -23.34 -14.28 6.15
N SER A 531 -22.19 -13.72 6.58
CA SER A 531 -22.06 -12.28 6.80
C SER A 531 -22.10 -11.45 5.51
N TYR A 532 -21.77 -12.07 4.37
CA TYR A 532 -21.62 -11.46 3.05
C TYR A 532 -22.91 -11.46 2.23
N ASP A 533 -23.20 -10.33 1.60
CA ASP A 533 -24.41 -10.12 0.80
C ASP A 533 -24.25 -10.44 -0.69
N SER A 534 -23.01 -10.55 -1.17
CA SER A 534 -22.62 -10.81 -2.56
C SER A 534 -21.17 -11.29 -2.65
N ASP A 535 -20.82 -11.92 -3.76
CA ASP A 535 -19.45 -12.35 -4.06
C ASP A 535 -18.46 -11.17 -3.94
N ALA A 536 -18.88 -9.97 -4.37
CA ALA A 536 -18.07 -8.76 -4.24
C ALA A 536 -17.73 -8.39 -2.78
N GLU A 537 -18.63 -8.62 -1.80
CA GLU A 537 -18.32 -8.37 -0.37
C GLU A 537 -17.36 -9.44 0.19
N LEU A 538 -17.51 -10.70 -0.25
CA LEU A 538 -16.57 -11.77 0.09
C LEU A 538 -15.17 -11.49 -0.48
N GLN A 539 -15.11 -11.06 -1.73
CA GLN A 539 -13.88 -10.76 -2.49
C GLN A 539 -13.15 -9.47 -2.05
N THR A 540 -13.71 -8.65 -1.16
CA THR A 540 -12.92 -7.59 -0.48
C THR A 540 -12.19 -8.13 0.75
N VAL A 541 -12.72 -9.18 1.41
CA VAL A 541 -12.10 -9.76 2.61
C VAL A 541 -11.00 -10.77 2.26
N TYR A 542 -11.10 -11.41 1.10
CA TYR A 542 -10.11 -12.37 0.60
C TYR A 542 -9.32 -11.81 -0.59
N SER A 543 -8.01 -11.69 -0.43
CA SER A 543 -7.07 -11.48 -1.53
C SER A 543 -6.87 -12.77 -2.32
N PRO A 544 -6.93 -12.76 -3.66
CA PRO A 544 -6.54 -13.91 -4.46
C PRO A 544 -5.02 -14.08 -4.45
N ASN A 545 -4.56 -15.32 -4.29
CA ASN A 545 -3.18 -15.73 -4.42
C ASN A 545 -3.07 -16.71 -5.60
N HIS A 546 -2.47 -16.26 -6.71
CA HIS A 546 -2.37 -17.02 -7.96
C HIS A 546 -3.74 -17.50 -8.51
N SER A 547 -4.72 -16.60 -8.50
CA SER A 547 -6.05 -16.80 -9.09
C SER A 547 -6.71 -15.44 -9.35
N THR A 548 -7.94 -15.40 -9.86
CA THR A 548 -8.78 -14.18 -9.93
C THR A 548 -9.75 -14.10 -8.75
N LYS A 549 -10.21 -12.89 -8.38
CA LYS A 549 -11.30 -12.70 -7.42
C LYS A 549 -12.57 -13.45 -7.84
N ALA A 550 -12.87 -13.52 -9.14
CA ALA A 550 -14.05 -14.22 -9.66
C ALA A 550 -14.10 -15.72 -9.32
N ASN A 551 -12.96 -16.32 -8.96
CA ASN A 551 -12.86 -17.72 -8.56
C ASN A 551 -13.23 -17.97 -7.08
N LEU A 552 -13.58 -16.94 -6.29
CA LEU A 552 -14.19 -17.10 -4.97
C LEU A 552 -15.59 -16.48 -4.97
N THR A 553 -16.61 -17.32 -4.81
CA THR A 553 -18.03 -16.93 -4.91
C THR A 553 -18.84 -17.43 -3.71
N LEU A 554 -20.02 -16.85 -3.48
CA LEU A 554 -20.99 -17.38 -2.53
C LEU A 554 -21.92 -18.38 -3.22
N THR A 555 -22.27 -19.44 -2.51
CA THR A 555 -23.24 -20.45 -2.94
C THR A 555 -24.14 -20.84 -1.76
N ASP A 556 -25.22 -21.57 -2.02
CA ASP A 556 -26.07 -22.12 -0.95
C ASP A 556 -25.30 -23.19 -0.16
N SER A 557 -25.44 -23.21 1.17
CA SER A 557 -24.70 -24.19 1.98
C SER A 557 -25.06 -25.63 1.59
N PRO A 558 -24.06 -26.51 1.40
CA PRO A 558 -24.28 -27.93 1.14
C PRO A 558 -24.97 -28.68 2.30
N LYS A 559 -25.22 -28.03 3.44
CA LYS A 559 -26.01 -28.55 4.57
C LYS A 559 -27.53 -28.41 4.39
N ASP A 560 -28.00 -27.58 3.44
CA ASP A 560 -29.43 -27.31 3.17
C ASP A 560 -30.20 -26.75 4.40
N ASP A 561 -29.53 -25.91 5.20
CA ASP A 561 -30.08 -25.24 6.39
C ASP A 561 -30.48 -23.77 6.14
N GLY A 562 -30.24 -23.26 4.92
CA GLY A 562 -30.52 -21.88 4.50
C GLY A 562 -29.39 -20.89 4.71
N THR A 563 -28.21 -21.36 5.14
CA THR A 563 -26.96 -20.59 5.21
C THR A 563 -26.22 -20.53 3.85
N LYS A 564 -25.19 -19.69 3.76
CA LYS A 564 -24.28 -19.60 2.63
C LYS A 564 -23.00 -20.41 2.84
N ALA A 565 -22.32 -20.71 1.75
CA ALA A 565 -20.99 -21.29 1.71
C ALA A 565 -20.10 -20.52 0.72
N GLY A 566 -18.79 -20.56 0.93
CA GLY A 566 -17.80 -20.11 -0.05
C GLY A 566 -17.53 -21.22 -1.07
N ASN A 567 -17.62 -20.92 -2.36
CA ASN A 567 -17.14 -21.78 -3.43
C ASN A 567 -15.79 -21.27 -3.94
N LEU A 568 -14.75 -22.07 -3.76
CA LEU A 568 -13.41 -21.87 -4.31
C LEU A 568 -13.30 -22.64 -5.61
N HIS A 569 -13.38 -21.92 -6.73
CA HIS A 569 -13.05 -22.43 -8.06
C HIS A 569 -11.53 -22.44 -8.25
N TYR A 570 -10.97 -23.50 -8.81
CA TYR A 570 -9.57 -23.53 -9.24
C TYR A 570 -9.49 -23.76 -10.74
N ASP A 571 -8.57 -23.07 -11.41
CA ASP A 571 -8.29 -23.25 -12.84
C ASP A 571 -6.78 -23.25 -13.12
N PHE A 572 -6.21 -24.45 -13.25
CA PHE A 572 -4.81 -24.69 -13.61
C PHE A 572 -4.51 -24.50 -15.11
N VAL A 573 -5.49 -24.14 -15.94
CA VAL A 573 -5.27 -23.73 -17.34
C VAL A 573 -4.91 -22.25 -17.42
N SER A 574 -5.66 -21.39 -16.72
CA SER A 574 -5.39 -19.94 -16.66
C SER A 574 -4.36 -19.59 -15.57
N TYR A 575 -4.37 -20.32 -14.46
CA TYR A 575 -3.53 -20.08 -13.28
C TYR A 575 -2.81 -21.39 -12.88
N PRO A 576 -1.68 -21.76 -13.52
CA PRO A 576 -0.99 -23.03 -13.27
C PRO A 576 -0.48 -23.19 -11.82
N ASP A 577 -0.02 -24.40 -11.48
CA ASP A 577 0.61 -24.81 -10.22
C ASP A 577 -0.24 -24.71 -8.94
N TYR A 578 -0.84 -23.57 -8.61
CA TYR A 578 -1.72 -23.40 -7.46
C TYR A 578 -2.75 -22.30 -7.67
N ASN A 579 -3.88 -22.37 -6.95
CA ASN A 579 -4.89 -21.32 -6.85
C ASN A 579 -5.27 -21.18 -5.38
N GLY A 580 -5.43 -19.96 -4.84
CA GLY A 580 -5.88 -19.79 -3.47
C GLY A 580 -6.34 -18.39 -3.11
N PHE A 581 -6.77 -18.26 -1.86
CA PHE A 581 -7.34 -17.03 -1.30
C PHE A 581 -6.91 -16.85 0.15
N GLN A 582 -6.51 -15.63 0.52
CA GLN A 582 -6.05 -15.28 1.87
C GLN A 582 -6.87 -14.14 2.47
N ARG A 583 -7.24 -14.30 3.74
CA ARG A 583 -7.77 -13.25 4.61
C ARG A 583 -6.71 -12.85 5.64
N SER A 584 -6.50 -11.55 5.82
CA SER A 584 -5.57 -11.00 6.82
C SER A 584 -6.32 -10.43 8.03
N TYR A 585 -5.65 -10.38 9.19
CA TYR A 585 -6.18 -9.87 10.44
C TYR A 585 -5.33 -8.70 10.98
N THR A 586 -5.95 -7.53 11.12
CA THR A 586 -5.36 -6.35 11.74
C THR A 586 -6.40 -5.71 12.69
N PRO A 587 -6.18 -5.70 14.02
CA PRO A 587 -5.09 -6.36 14.74
C PRO A 587 -5.09 -7.88 14.58
N LYS A 588 -3.97 -8.52 14.93
CA LYS A 588 -3.84 -9.99 15.01
C LYS A 588 -4.93 -10.57 15.92
N GLN A 589 -5.41 -11.78 15.62
CA GLN A 589 -6.39 -12.49 16.43
C GLN A 589 -5.73 -13.47 17.41
N ASP A 590 -6.33 -13.61 18.59
CA ASP A 590 -5.95 -14.61 19.60
C ASP A 590 -6.83 -15.86 19.46
N TRP A 591 -6.25 -16.90 18.86
CA TRP A 591 -6.83 -18.24 18.69
C TRP A 591 -6.36 -19.22 19.78
N SER A 592 -5.55 -18.78 20.74
CA SER A 592 -4.89 -19.66 21.71
C SER A 592 -5.87 -20.38 22.65
N GLY A 593 -7.03 -19.77 22.93
CA GLY A 593 -8.14 -20.34 23.69
C GLY A 593 -8.86 -21.52 23.03
N PHE A 594 -8.39 -21.99 21.87
CA PHE A 594 -8.98 -23.08 21.09
C PHE A 594 -7.93 -24.12 20.73
N SER A 595 -8.32 -25.39 20.61
CA SER A 595 -7.41 -26.50 20.34
C SER A 595 -7.52 -27.07 18.92
N LYS A 596 -8.50 -26.62 18.13
CA LYS A 596 -8.75 -27.10 16.77
C LYS A 596 -9.53 -26.10 15.92
N LEU A 597 -9.38 -26.24 14.61
CA LEU A 597 -10.17 -25.60 13.56
C LEU A 597 -11.08 -26.65 12.93
N ASN A 598 -12.40 -26.45 12.99
CA ASN A 598 -13.37 -27.25 12.24
C ASN A 598 -13.77 -26.51 10.95
N MET A 599 -14.17 -27.23 9.92
CA MET A 599 -14.87 -26.70 8.74
C MET A 599 -15.75 -27.78 8.11
N TYR A 600 -16.82 -27.40 7.42
CA TYR A 600 -17.54 -28.29 6.53
C TYR A 600 -16.99 -28.14 5.11
N LEU A 601 -16.62 -29.26 4.48
CA LEU A 601 -16.00 -29.31 3.16
C LEU A 601 -16.78 -30.27 2.25
N LYS A 602 -17.24 -29.76 1.11
CA LYS A 602 -17.71 -30.55 -0.02
C LYS A 602 -16.71 -30.43 -1.16
N ALA A 603 -15.88 -31.46 -1.27
CA ALA A 603 -14.87 -31.59 -2.30
C ALA A 603 -15.43 -32.07 -3.64
N ASP A 604 -14.62 -31.97 -4.70
CA ASP A 604 -14.94 -32.40 -6.06
C ASP A 604 -14.41 -33.79 -6.43
N GLY A 605 -13.66 -34.45 -5.55
CA GLY A 605 -13.04 -35.76 -5.82
C GLY A 605 -11.89 -35.73 -6.82
N SER A 606 -11.22 -34.59 -6.97
CA SER A 606 -10.10 -34.40 -7.90
C SER A 606 -8.76 -34.99 -7.41
N ASP A 607 -8.61 -35.23 -6.11
CA ASP A 607 -7.34 -35.64 -5.47
C ASP A 607 -6.18 -34.66 -5.73
N HIS A 608 -6.49 -33.37 -5.90
CA HIS A 608 -5.53 -32.28 -5.77
C HIS A 608 -5.10 -32.09 -4.30
N LYS A 609 -4.04 -31.31 -4.07
CA LYS A 609 -3.55 -31.03 -2.72
C LYS A 609 -4.25 -29.78 -2.19
N PHE A 610 -5.30 -29.98 -1.39
CA PHE A 610 -5.92 -28.88 -0.63
C PHE A 610 -5.03 -28.48 0.55
N VAL A 611 -4.88 -27.17 0.78
CA VAL A 611 -4.02 -26.59 1.81
C VAL A 611 -4.82 -25.60 2.63
N VAL A 612 -4.82 -25.81 3.95
CA VAL A 612 -5.30 -24.84 4.94
C VAL A 612 -4.07 -24.24 5.61
N GLN A 613 -3.88 -22.92 5.47
CA GLN A 613 -2.68 -22.20 5.89
C GLN A 613 -3.01 -21.13 6.94
N ILE A 614 -2.15 -20.99 7.94
CA ILE A 614 -2.25 -20.00 9.02
C ILE A 614 -0.89 -19.31 9.18
N ASN A 615 -0.86 -17.97 9.21
CA ASN A 615 0.32 -17.25 9.68
C ASN A 615 0.14 -16.84 11.15
N ALA A 616 1.07 -17.27 11.99
CA ALA A 616 0.98 -17.14 13.45
C ALA A 616 2.36 -16.77 14.01
N GLY A 617 2.45 -15.60 14.68
CA GLY A 617 3.71 -15.08 15.20
C GLY A 617 4.82 -14.87 14.13
N GLY A 618 4.43 -14.67 12.87
CA GLY A 618 5.36 -14.51 11.74
C GLY A 618 5.83 -15.82 11.07
N VAL A 619 5.39 -16.98 11.55
CA VAL A 619 5.66 -18.30 10.96
C VAL A 619 4.44 -18.78 10.18
N THR A 620 4.66 -19.38 9.00
CA THR A 620 3.55 -19.90 8.17
C THR A 620 3.40 -21.41 8.37
N PHE A 621 2.20 -21.83 8.77
CA PHE A 621 1.85 -23.23 9.01
C PHE A 621 0.81 -23.73 8.02
N GLU A 622 0.91 -24.98 7.61
CA GLU A 622 0.02 -25.65 6.66
C GLU A 622 -0.49 -26.98 7.22
N ALA A 623 -1.75 -27.30 6.90
CA ALA A 623 -2.36 -28.60 7.05
C ALA A 623 -3.04 -29.02 5.73
N TYR A 624 -3.20 -30.32 5.50
CA TYR A 624 -3.60 -30.87 4.20
C TYR A 624 -4.80 -31.82 4.30
N PRO A 625 -6.04 -31.31 4.35
CA PRO A 625 -7.24 -32.15 4.27
C PRO A 625 -7.34 -32.87 2.92
N LYS A 626 -8.08 -33.98 2.89
CA LYS A 626 -8.30 -34.75 1.67
C LYS A 626 -9.48 -34.23 0.85
N ILE A 627 -9.32 -34.24 -0.48
CA ILE A 627 -10.36 -33.90 -1.47
C ILE A 627 -10.54 -35.02 -2.52
N ASP A 628 -10.32 -36.28 -2.12
CA ASP A 628 -10.51 -37.48 -2.94
C ASP A 628 -11.99 -37.97 -2.97
N GLY A 629 -12.85 -37.44 -2.11
CA GLY A 629 -14.31 -37.68 -2.07
C GLY A 629 -15.14 -36.55 -2.70
N LYS A 630 -16.44 -36.82 -2.94
CA LYS A 630 -17.43 -35.84 -3.46
C LYS A 630 -18.57 -35.52 -2.48
N ASP A 631 -18.63 -36.23 -1.36
CA ASP A 631 -19.65 -36.03 -0.33
C ASP A 631 -19.20 -34.95 0.66
N GLY A 632 -20.15 -34.09 1.07
CA GLY A 632 -19.89 -33.07 2.08
C GLY A 632 -19.65 -33.70 3.46
N HIS A 633 -18.58 -33.28 4.13
CA HIS A 633 -18.16 -33.84 5.41
C HIS A 633 -17.49 -32.78 6.30
N GLU A 634 -17.41 -33.07 7.60
CA GLU A 634 -16.70 -32.24 8.56
C GLU A 634 -15.19 -32.58 8.55
N VAL A 635 -14.36 -31.55 8.47
CA VAL A 635 -12.90 -31.60 8.60
C VAL A 635 -12.53 -30.93 9.92
N SER A 636 -11.79 -31.63 10.77
CA SER A 636 -11.30 -31.12 12.06
C SER A 636 -9.77 -31.19 12.06
N LEU A 637 -9.11 -30.04 12.14
CA LEU A 637 -7.66 -29.89 12.18
C LEU A 637 -7.22 -29.47 13.58
N ASN A 638 -6.40 -30.30 14.23
CA ASN A 638 -5.95 -30.07 15.59
C ASN A 638 -4.74 -29.13 15.60
N PHE A 639 -4.72 -28.17 16.52
CA PHE A 639 -3.53 -27.37 16.79
C PHE A 639 -2.52 -28.08 17.69
N GLY A 640 -2.98 -29.08 18.47
CA GLY A 640 -2.17 -29.83 19.43
C GLY A 640 -2.34 -29.32 20.86
N ASP A 641 -1.41 -29.71 21.74
CA ASP A 641 -1.34 -29.23 23.13
C ASP A 641 -0.89 -27.76 23.24
N ALA A 642 -0.43 -27.31 24.41
CA ALA A 642 0.03 -25.94 24.63
C ALA A 642 1.28 -25.60 23.79
N ASP A 643 2.14 -26.58 23.56
CA ASP A 643 3.38 -26.45 22.78
C ASP A 643 3.17 -26.80 21.29
N GLY A 644 1.96 -27.19 20.89
CA GLY A 644 1.60 -27.61 19.54
C GLY A 644 1.98 -29.06 19.21
N ASN A 645 2.22 -29.91 20.22
CA ASN A 645 2.46 -31.34 19.99
C ASN A 645 1.16 -32.05 19.61
N GLY A 646 1.25 -32.99 18.66
CA GLY A 646 0.08 -33.72 18.17
C GLY A 646 -0.88 -32.89 17.31
N GLY A 647 -0.51 -31.66 16.93
CA GLY A 647 -1.22 -30.87 15.93
C GLY A 647 -1.02 -31.39 14.51
N ASP A 648 -2.02 -31.16 13.66
CA ASP A 648 -2.02 -31.51 12.24
C ASP A 648 -1.27 -30.47 11.37
N PHE A 649 -1.01 -29.28 11.94
CA PHE A 649 -0.28 -28.20 11.28
C PHE A 649 1.25 -28.36 11.41
N ALA A 650 1.96 -28.16 10.31
CA ALA A 650 3.41 -28.08 10.25
C ALA A 650 3.85 -26.79 9.55
N PRO A 651 5.05 -26.25 9.81
CA PRO A 651 5.61 -25.14 9.03
C PRO A 651 5.54 -25.47 7.54
N ALA A 652 5.16 -24.49 6.72
CA ALA A 652 4.97 -24.66 5.28
C ALA A 652 6.21 -25.31 4.65
N SER A 653 6.05 -26.14 3.61
CA SER A 653 7.17 -26.95 3.12
C SER A 653 8.34 -26.14 2.55
N TRP A 654 8.10 -24.88 2.18
CA TRP A 654 9.13 -23.92 1.80
C TRP A 654 9.80 -23.26 3.02
N ASP A 655 9.17 -23.20 4.20
CA ASP A 655 9.61 -22.46 5.40
C ASP A 655 10.69 -23.17 6.25
N THR A 656 11.78 -23.62 5.59
CA THR A 656 12.91 -24.35 6.19
C THR A 656 13.61 -23.67 7.38
N ALA A 657 13.59 -22.34 7.52
CA ALA A 657 14.21 -21.65 8.65
C ALA A 657 13.41 -21.84 9.95
N HIS A 658 12.11 -22.12 9.83
CA HIS A 658 11.24 -22.51 10.94
C HIS A 658 10.94 -24.02 10.90
N ALA A 659 11.74 -24.83 10.20
CA ALA A 659 11.52 -26.27 10.11
C ALA A 659 11.50 -26.94 11.50
N GLY A 660 10.43 -27.68 11.77
CA GLY A 660 10.23 -28.37 13.05
C GLY A 660 9.53 -27.55 14.12
N THR A 661 9.38 -26.22 13.95
CA THR A 661 8.55 -25.37 14.81
C THR A 661 7.12 -25.91 14.90
N LYS A 662 6.47 -25.73 16.04
CA LYS A 662 5.11 -26.18 16.32
C LYS A 662 4.17 -25.00 16.51
N LEU A 663 2.92 -25.16 16.10
CA LEU A 663 1.88 -24.14 16.25
C LEU A 663 1.39 -24.11 17.71
N SER A 664 2.20 -23.54 18.58
CA SER A 664 1.95 -23.44 20.02
C SER A 664 0.82 -22.45 20.34
N GLN A 665 0.29 -22.52 21.56
CA GLN A 665 -0.66 -21.54 22.08
C GLN A 665 -0.12 -20.10 22.04
N GLN A 666 1.18 -19.91 22.26
CA GLN A 666 1.81 -18.58 22.15
C GLN A 666 1.70 -18.03 20.72
N LEU A 667 2.05 -18.83 19.71
CA LEU A 667 1.95 -18.38 18.30
C LEU A 667 0.48 -18.17 17.90
N LEU A 668 -0.43 -19.02 18.39
CA LEU A 668 -1.88 -18.85 18.19
C LEU A 668 -2.44 -17.59 18.86
N SER A 669 -1.77 -16.97 19.82
CA SER A 669 -2.18 -15.65 20.35
C SER A 669 -1.88 -14.49 19.37
N GLU A 670 -1.18 -14.79 18.27
CA GLU A 670 -0.70 -13.83 17.29
C GLU A 670 -1.01 -14.24 15.83
N VAL A 671 -2.24 -14.71 15.56
CA VAL A 671 -2.66 -15.07 14.19
C VAL A 671 -2.87 -13.82 13.34
N SER A 672 -2.10 -13.71 12.24
CA SER A 672 -2.10 -12.55 11.34
C SER A 672 -2.80 -12.81 10.00
N SER A 673 -2.93 -14.07 9.56
CA SER A 673 -3.71 -14.42 8.37
C SER A 673 -4.16 -15.88 8.35
N PHE A 674 -5.21 -16.14 7.57
CA PHE A 674 -5.76 -17.45 7.26
C PHE A 674 -5.94 -17.57 5.73
N ALA A 675 -5.54 -18.69 5.14
CA ALA A 675 -5.62 -18.88 3.69
C ALA A 675 -5.97 -20.31 3.28
N LEU A 676 -6.59 -20.44 2.12
CA LEU A 676 -7.03 -21.69 1.49
C LEU A 676 -6.44 -21.79 0.09
N TYR A 677 -5.79 -22.92 -0.24
CA TYR A 677 -5.22 -23.15 -1.57
C TYR A 677 -5.56 -24.55 -2.10
N VAL A 678 -5.60 -24.68 -3.42
CA VAL A 678 -5.59 -25.94 -4.15
C VAL A 678 -4.35 -25.96 -5.04
N ASN A 679 -3.45 -26.91 -4.80
CA ASN A 679 -2.23 -27.07 -5.61
C ASN A 679 -2.42 -28.22 -6.62
N ASP A 680 -1.90 -28.03 -7.82
CA ASP A 680 -1.85 -29.06 -8.84
C ASP A 680 -1.01 -30.25 -8.33
N ASN A 681 -1.56 -31.46 -8.46
CA ASN A 681 -0.94 -32.70 -7.99
C ASN A 681 -0.50 -33.56 -9.20
N GLY A 682 -0.54 -32.99 -10.41
CA GLY A 682 -0.12 -33.60 -11.65
C GLY A 682 -0.98 -34.77 -12.12
N GLY A 683 -0.46 -35.50 -13.11
CA GLY A 683 -1.14 -36.66 -13.72
C GLY A 683 -2.39 -36.29 -14.52
N ASP A 684 -3.27 -37.27 -14.74
CA ASP A 684 -4.51 -37.14 -15.52
C ASP A 684 -5.66 -36.49 -14.73
N ARG A 685 -5.35 -35.63 -13.75
CA ARG A 685 -6.35 -34.96 -12.90
C ARG A 685 -7.07 -33.81 -13.63
N PRO A 686 -8.31 -33.46 -13.25
CA PRO A 686 -9.03 -32.31 -13.82
C PRO A 686 -8.22 -31.03 -13.66
N LYS A 687 -8.13 -30.19 -14.71
CA LYS A 687 -7.43 -28.90 -14.60
C LYS A 687 -8.28 -27.78 -14.02
N SER A 688 -9.57 -28.02 -13.79
CA SER A 688 -10.42 -27.11 -13.02
C SER A 688 -11.48 -27.86 -12.22
N GLY A 689 -12.01 -27.21 -11.20
CA GLY A 689 -13.00 -27.76 -10.27
C GLY A 689 -13.39 -26.79 -9.16
N ASP A 690 -14.19 -27.27 -8.21
CA ASP A 690 -14.88 -26.45 -7.21
C ASP A 690 -14.81 -27.10 -5.83
N LEU A 691 -14.36 -26.36 -4.81
CA LEU A 691 -14.43 -26.76 -3.40
C LEU A 691 -15.40 -25.84 -2.66
N VAL A 692 -16.48 -26.41 -2.11
CA VAL A 692 -17.46 -25.66 -1.32
C VAL A 692 -17.16 -25.82 0.17
N LEU A 693 -16.94 -24.70 0.84
CA LEU A 693 -16.53 -24.58 2.24
C LEU A 693 -17.55 -23.78 3.05
N ASP A 694 -17.80 -24.20 4.28
CA ASP A 694 -18.79 -23.58 5.17
C ASP A 694 -18.38 -23.78 6.64
N SER A 695 -18.74 -22.83 7.50
CA SER A 695 -18.65 -22.91 8.96
C SER A 695 -17.24 -23.23 9.44
N ILE A 696 -16.28 -22.44 8.96
CA ILE A 696 -14.89 -22.48 9.41
C ILE A 696 -14.87 -21.86 10.81
N ALA A 697 -14.64 -22.67 11.85
CA ALA A 697 -14.83 -22.27 13.24
C ALA A 697 -13.76 -22.83 14.17
N LEU A 698 -13.41 -22.08 15.22
CA LEU A 698 -12.52 -22.54 16.28
C LEU A 698 -13.31 -23.30 17.35
N ASP A 699 -12.78 -24.43 17.80
CA ASP A 699 -13.41 -25.29 18.81
C ASP A 699 -12.36 -25.94 19.72
N GLY A 700 -12.81 -26.72 20.71
CA GLY A 700 -11.95 -27.25 21.76
C GLY A 700 -11.51 -26.13 22.71
N LYS A 701 -12.50 -25.40 23.26
CA LYS A 701 -12.25 -24.29 24.20
C LYS A 701 -11.36 -24.76 25.36
N ARG A 702 -10.24 -24.06 25.53
CA ARG A 702 -9.21 -24.25 26.55
C ARG A 702 -8.84 -22.90 27.15
N ASP A 703 -8.08 -22.90 28.24
CA ASP A 703 -7.54 -21.65 28.78
C ASP A 703 -6.66 -20.98 27.71
N ALA A 704 -6.94 -19.71 27.41
CA ALA A 704 -6.15 -18.94 26.45
C ALA A 704 -4.71 -18.76 26.96
N TYR A 705 -3.78 -18.56 26.03
CA TYR A 705 -2.43 -18.14 26.36
C TYR A 705 -2.49 -16.80 27.07
N VAL A 706 -2.20 -16.81 28.36
CA VAL A 706 -1.93 -15.59 29.11
C VAL A 706 -0.43 -15.35 28.99
N PRO A 707 0.02 -14.29 28.28
CA PRO A 707 1.41 -13.89 28.31
C PRO A 707 1.82 -13.69 29.78
N GLN A 708 2.95 -14.28 30.17
CA GLN A 708 3.39 -14.26 31.57
C GLN A 708 3.44 -12.81 32.07
N GLN A 709 2.53 -12.47 32.99
CA GLN A 709 2.26 -11.06 33.31
C GLN A 709 3.52 -10.38 33.85
N THR A 710 3.94 -9.32 33.17
CA THR A 710 5.06 -8.47 33.60
C THR A 710 4.73 -7.88 34.98
N PRO A 711 5.57 -8.09 36.01
CA PRO A 711 5.48 -7.32 37.25
C PRO A 711 5.62 -5.84 36.92
N SER A 712 4.59 -5.03 37.22
CA SER A 712 4.60 -3.59 36.91
C SER A 712 5.47 -2.76 37.87
N THR A 713 6.11 -3.42 38.84
CA THR A 713 6.95 -2.82 39.89
C THR A 713 8.13 -3.74 40.26
N PRO A 714 9.36 -3.21 40.39
CA PRO A 714 10.55 -4.01 40.77
C PRO A 714 10.49 -4.71 42.15
N SER A 715 9.48 -4.42 42.99
CA SER A 715 9.30 -5.11 44.28
C SER A 715 8.71 -6.51 44.15
N ASP A 716 8.10 -6.82 43.01
CA ASP A 716 7.19 -7.97 42.85
C ASP A 716 7.71 -9.00 41.82
N ALA A 717 8.90 -8.76 41.26
CA ALA A 717 9.60 -9.71 40.39
C ALA A 717 10.25 -10.84 41.20
N GLU A 718 10.28 -12.06 40.66
CA GLU A 718 10.95 -13.22 41.26
C GLU A 718 12.27 -13.52 40.54
N PRO A 719 13.37 -13.83 41.27
CA PRO A 719 14.67 -14.18 40.69
C PRO A 719 14.61 -15.15 39.50
N GLN A 720 15.11 -14.73 38.34
CA GLN A 720 15.12 -15.55 37.12
C GLN A 720 16.51 -16.13 36.85
N ILE A 721 16.59 -17.46 36.75
CA ILE A 721 17.82 -18.14 36.33
C ILE A 721 17.99 -17.96 34.80
N VAL A 722 19.18 -17.52 34.41
CA VAL A 722 19.61 -17.44 33.01
C VAL A 722 20.23 -18.77 32.59
N ASP A 723 21.26 -19.23 33.32
CA ASP A 723 21.93 -20.53 33.14
C ASP A 723 22.72 -20.91 34.41
N ASP A 724 22.53 -22.13 34.94
CA ASP A 724 23.32 -22.70 36.05
C ASP A 724 24.33 -23.78 35.58
N PHE A 725 24.36 -24.05 34.28
CA PHE A 725 25.15 -25.04 33.57
C PHE A 725 24.98 -26.51 34.01
N SER A 726 24.08 -26.81 34.95
CA SER A 726 23.94 -28.13 35.56
C SER A 726 23.23 -29.12 34.63
N GLU A 727 22.32 -28.65 33.78
CA GLU A 727 21.54 -29.48 32.84
C GLU A 727 22.37 -30.04 31.68
N TYR A 728 23.47 -29.40 31.28
CA TYR A 728 24.29 -29.86 30.16
C TYR A 728 24.98 -31.19 30.48
N ALA A 729 24.69 -32.23 29.69
CA ALA A 729 25.26 -33.57 29.89
C ALA A 729 26.78 -33.61 29.66
N ASP A 730 27.27 -32.84 28.69
CA ASP A 730 28.65 -32.81 28.22
C ASP A 730 28.98 -31.47 27.52
N ASP A 731 30.24 -31.36 27.05
CA ASP A 731 30.74 -30.19 26.32
C ASP A 731 29.96 -29.91 25.02
N GLU A 732 29.41 -30.92 24.35
CA GLU A 732 28.70 -30.76 23.08
C GLU A 732 27.32 -30.13 23.31
N ALA A 733 26.62 -30.56 24.36
CA ALA A 733 25.37 -29.93 24.80
C ALA A 733 25.57 -28.43 25.15
N LEU A 734 26.62 -28.11 25.92
CA LEU A 734 26.97 -26.72 26.25
C LEU A 734 27.27 -25.89 24.99
N ARG A 735 28.11 -26.44 24.09
CA ARG A 735 28.52 -25.79 22.84
C ARG A 735 27.36 -25.57 21.87
N SER A 736 26.33 -26.42 21.91
CA SER A 736 25.11 -26.27 21.12
C SER A 736 24.26 -25.10 21.64
N ALA A 737 24.06 -25.01 22.96
CA ALA A 737 23.26 -23.95 23.57
C ALA A 737 23.88 -22.55 23.45
N TRP A 738 25.22 -22.45 23.50
CA TRP A 738 25.96 -21.19 23.39
C TRP A 738 26.43 -20.87 21.96
N ASN A 739 25.80 -21.48 20.94
CA ASN A 739 26.26 -21.45 19.55
C ASN A 739 25.78 -20.24 18.71
N SER A 740 25.11 -19.24 19.28
CA SER A 740 24.48 -18.16 18.51
C SER A 740 25.45 -17.36 17.63
N ARG A 741 26.74 -17.37 17.97
CA ARG A 741 27.83 -16.74 17.19
C ARG A 741 28.81 -17.72 16.52
N LYS A 742 28.57 -19.04 16.59
CA LYS A 742 29.33 -20.10 15.89
C LYS A 742 30.82 -20.20 16.24
N HIS A 743 31.18 -19.86 17.48
CA HIS A 743 32.57 -19.75 17.99
C HIS A 743 32.82 -20.61 19.26
N THR A 744 32.10 -21.73 19.41
CA THR A 744 32.00 -22.42 20.70
C THR A 744 33.11 -23.43 20.99
N GLU A 745 34.09 -23.61 20.10
CA GLU A 745 35.17 -24.57 20.30
C GLU A 745 36.10 -24.23 21.48
N VAL A 746 36.03 -23.00 21.99
CA VAL A 746 36.67 -22.50 23.23
C VAL A 746 35.96 -22.90 24.52
N LEU A 747 34.75 -23.50 24.44
CA LEU A 747 33.91 -23.84 25.60
C LEU A 747 34.09 -25.30 26.06
N SER A 748 34.00 -25.50 27.36
CA SER A 748 33.93 -26.83 28.01
C SER A 748 33.23 -26.72 29.35
N LEU A 749 32.70 -27.82 29.89
CA LEU A 749 32.18 -27.86 31.26
C LEU A 749 33.35 -28.03 32.26
N THR A 750 33.19 -27.46 33.45
CA THR A 750 34.12 -27.62 34.57
C THR A 750 33.35 -27.64 35.90
N ASP A 751 34.00 -28.07 36.98
CA ASP A 751 33.41 -28.02 38.32
C ASP A 751 33.14 -26.57 38.73
N GLY A 752 31.92 -26.30 39.20
CA GLY A 752 31.45 -25.00 39.64
C GLY A 752 31.95 -24.58 41.04
N PRO A 753 31.40 -23.50 41.61
CA PRO A 753 31.80 -22.96 42.90
C PRO A 753 31.37 -23.83 44.09
N THR A 754 30.37 -24.71 43.93
CA THR A 754 29.89 -25.63 44.98
C THR A 754 30.05 -27.09 44.57
N ASN A 755 30.17 -27.99 45.55
CA ASN A 755 30.43 -29.41 45.30
C ASN A 755 29.28 -30.08 44.53
N GLY A 756 29.53 -30.45 43.27
CA GLY A 756 28.55 -31.05 42.36
C GLY A 756 27.88 -30.06 41.40
N SER A 757 28.09 -28.75 41.55
CA SER A 757 27.68 -27.75 40.55
C SER A 757 28.59 -27.78 39.33
N LYS A 758 28.07 -27.33 38.19
CA LYS A 758 28.83 -27.17 36.93
C LYS A 758 29.08 -25.70 36.63
N ALA A 759 29.93 -25.46 35.64
CA ALA A 759 30.26 -24.14 35.13
C ALA A 759 30.64 -24.23 33.65
N LEU A 760 30.32 -23.19 32.88
CA LEU A 760 30.94 -22.93 31.59
C LEU A 760 32.38 -22.50 31.82
N ARG A 761 33.33 -23.15 31.16
CA ARG A 761 34.73 -22.73 31.07
C ARG A 761 35.01 -22.21 29.67
N PHE A 762 35.58 -21.01 29.60
CA PHE A 762 36.04 -20.39 28.36
C PHE A 762 37.57 -20.36 28.36
N LYS A 763 38.20 -20.97 27.36
CA LYS A 763 39.66 -20.98 27.22
C LYS A 763 40.09 -20.60 25.81
N TYR A 764 40.83 -19.51 25.67
CA TYR A 764 41.27 -18.98 24.37
C TYR A 764 42.73 -18.52 24.40
N GLY A 765 43.43 -18.70 23.27
CA GLY A 765 44.77 -18.17 23.04
C GLY A 765 44.71 -17.02 22.05
N PHE A 766 45.34 -15.88 22.38
CA PHE A 766 45.25 -14.63 21.62
C PHE A 766 46.04 -14.63 20.29
N GLY A 767 46.25 -15.81 19.67
CA GLY A 767 46.96 -15.95 18.40
C GLY A 767 46.20 -15.37 17.20
N ASN A 768 44.86 -15.30 17.28
CA ASN A 768 43.98 -14.84 16.20
C ASN A 768 43.27 -13.51 16.53
N GLY A 769 43.63 -12.83 17.61
CA GLY A 769 43.01 -11.58 18.04
C GLY A 769 42.95 -11.45 19.57
N GLY A 770 42.58 -10.25 20.04
CA GLY A 770 42.32 -9.97 21.46
C GLY A 770 40.86 -10.11 21.88
N TRP A 771 39.95 -10.28 20.90
CA TRP A 771 38.51 -10.45 21.09
C TRP A 771 38.06 -11.74 20.40
N TYR A 772 37.28 -12.54 21.12
CA TYR A 772 36.67 -13.78 20.64
C TYR A 772 35.47 -14.08 21.53
N ASP A 773 34.28 -14.27 20.95
CA ASP A 773 33.01 -14.26 21.69
C ASP A 773 32.12 -15.47 21.43
N VAL A 774 31.32 -15.83 22.43
CA VAL A 774 30.24 -16.83 22.39
C VAL A 774 28.96 -16.19 22.90
N ALA A 775 27.80 -16.72 22.50
CA ALA A 775 26.53 -16.18 22.97
C ALA A 775 25.42 -17.23 23.04
N GLN A 776 24.56 -17.08 24.04
CA GLN A 776 23.32 -17.85 24.20
C GLN A 776 22.14 -16.97 23.78
N TYR A 777 21.32 -17.48 22.87
CA TYR A 777 20.06 -16.83 22.50
C TYR A 777 19.03 -17.00 23.63
N LEU A 778 18.43 -15.89 24.04
CA LEU A 778 17.49 -15.80 25.16
C LEU A 778 16.04 -15.55 24.70
N GLY A 779 15.76 -15.50 23.40
CA GLY A 779 14.40 -15.57 22.87
C GLY A 779 13.50 -14.37 23.19
N GLY A 780 14.07 -13.21 23.51
CA GLY A 780 13.30 -12.03 23.92
C GLY A 780 12.86 -12.07 25.39
N LYS A 781 13.54 -12.85 26.25
CA LYS A 781 13.28 -12.92 27.71
C LYS A 781 13.08 -11.53 28.31
N ASN A 782 12.02 -11.37 29.09
CA ASN A 782 11.67 -10.12 29.75
C ASN A 782 12.29 -10.07 31.16
N TRP A 783 13.19 -9.11 31.37
CA TRP A 783 13.85 -8.84 32.65
C TRP A 783 13.30 -7.56 33.32
N SER A 784 12.14 -7.05 32.92
CA SER A 784 11.52 -5.87 33.55
C SER A 784 11.27 -6.11 35.04
N GLY A 785 11.72 -5.19 35.88
CA GLY A 785 11.69 -5.33 37.34
C GLY A 785 12.94 -6.01 37.93
N GLU A 786 13.73 -6.72 37.12
CA GLU A 786 15.04 -7.24 37.52
C GLU A 786 16.07 -6.09 37.48
N GLY A 787 16.70 -5.79 38.61
CA GLY A 787 17.62 -4.67 38.71
C GLY A 787 19.10 -5.06 38.62
N MET A 788 19.40 -6.35 38.73
CA MET A 788 20.76 -6.81 39.05
C MET A 788 21.04 -8.19 38.43
N LEU A 789 22.06 -8.26 37.59
CA LEU A 789 22.64 -9.52 37.12
C LEU A 789 23.62 -10.05 38.17
N LYS A 790 23.45 -11.31 38.58
CA LYS A 790 24.35 -12.03 39.47
C LYS A 790 24.95 -13.22 38.74
N LEU A 791 26.26 -13.40 38.91
CA LEU A 791 27.01 -14.53 38.36
C LEU A 791 28.23 -14.84 39.22
N GLN A 792 28.66 -16.09 39.24
CA GLN A 792 29.94 -16.50 39.81
C GLN A 792 30.99 -16.53 38.69
N VAL A 793 32.15 -15.91 38.90
CA VAL A 793 33.26 -15.90 37.94
C VAL A 793 34.52 -16.47 38.60
N ARG A 794 35.16 -17.44 37.94
CA ARG A 794 36.48 -17.96 38.31
C ARG A 794 37.55 -17.20 37.53
N GLY A 795 38.26 -16.31 38.23
CA GLY A 795 39.37 -15.56 37.65
C GLY A 795 40.64 -16.41 37.50
N ASP A 796 41.49 -16.02 36.54
CA ASP A 796 42.74 -16.69 36.17
C ASP A 796 44.00 -15.87 36.54
N GLY A 797 43.84 -14.73 37.22
CA GLY A 797 44.91 -13.81 37.57
C GLY A 797 45.62 -13.14 36.38
N SER A 798 45.14 -13.32 35.15
CA SER A 798 45.86 -12.91 33.94
C SER A 798 45.90 -11.38 33.72
N GLY A 799 45.02 -10.63 34.38
CA GLY A 799 44.86 -9.19 34.19
C GLY A 799 44.19 -8.81 32.85
N ASN A 800 43.65 -9.78 32.11
CA ASN A 800 42.73 -9.55 30.99
C ASN A 800 41.32 -9.25 31.50
N ALA A 801 40.34 -9.11 30.61
CA ALA A 801 38.93 -8.97 30.96
C ALA A 801 38.05 -9.99 30.21
N ILE A 802 36.86 -10.25 30.77
CA ILE A 802 35.73 -10.85 30.06
C ILE A 802 34.87 -9.69 29.57
N GLY A 803 34.66 -9.57 28.26
CA GLY A 803 33.64 -8.68 27.72
C GLY A 803 32.27 -9.34 27.85
N LEU A 804 31.45 -8.89 28.78
CA LEU A 804 30.03 -9.27 28.88
C LEU A 804 29.23 -8.31 27.98
N GLN A 805 28.39 -8.85 27.09
CA GLN A 805 27.38 -8.05 26.40
C GLN A 805 25.97 -8.60 26.59
N ILE A 806 24.99 -7.71 26.69
CA ILE A 806 23.56 -8.03 26.73
C ILE A 806 22.93 -7.39 25.48
N GLY A 807 22.39 -8.23 24.60
CA GLY A 807 21.71 -7.80 23.38
C GLY A 807 20.20 -7.76 23.57
N THR A 808 19.53 -6.76 23.02
CA THR A 808 18.07 -6.60 23.02
C THR A 808 17.46 -6.99 21.67
N MET A 809 16.16 -7.27 21.62
CA MET A 809 15.47 -7.67 20.37
C MET A 809 15.36 -6.52 19.35
N ASP A 810 15.38 -5.27 19.79
CA ASP A 810 15.47 -4.08 18.94
C ASP A 810 16.92 -3.74 18.50
N GLY A 811 17.89 -4.61 18.81
CA GLY A 811 19.23 -4.59 18.22
C GLY A 811 20.29 -3.77 18.97
N LYS A 812 19.98 -3.26 20.17
CA LYS A 812 20.97 -2.60 21.04
C LYS A 812 21.85 -3.65 21.73
N TYR A 813 23.10 -3.31 21.98
CA TYR A 813 24.04 -4.12 22.77
C TYR A 813 24.72 -3.27 23.85
N PHE A 814 24.54 -3.67 25.10
CA PHE A 814 25.17 -3.05 26.26
C PHE A 814 26.37 -3.89 26.70
N HIS A 815 27.51 -3.25 26.97
CA HIS A 815 28.79 -3.90 27.25
C HIS A 815 29.28 -3.55 28.67
N TYR A 816 29.82 -4.54 29.38
CA TYR A 816 30.51 -4.40 30.66
C TYR A 816 31.77 -5.28 30.70
N ASP A 817 32.92 -4.74 31.12
CA ASP A 817 34.19 -5.48 31.19
C ASP A 817 34.48 -6.02 32.61
N ILE A 818 34.53 -7.35 32.74
CA ILE A 818 34.89 -8.03 34.00
C ILE A 818 36.40 -8.30 34.01
N LYS A 819 37.16 -7.44 34.70
CA LYS A 819 38.61 -7.59 34.83
C LYS A 819 39.00 -8.82 35.70
N LEU A 820 39.93 -9.63 35.19
CA LEU A 820 40.45 -10.86 35.81
C LEU A 820 41.81 -10.62 36.50
N ASP A 821 41.86 -9.68 37.45
CA ASP A 821 43.03 -9.44 38.31
C ASP A 821 42.98 -10.21 39.65
N PHE A 822 42.20 -11.31 39.66
CA PHE A 822 42.03 -12.22 40.79
C PHE A 822 42.08 -13.69 40.32
N GLU A 823 42.41 -14.59 41.24
CA GLU A 823 42.36 -16.04 41.04
C GLU A 823 41.22 -16.65 41.88
N GLY A 824 40.55 -17.67 41.33
CA GLY A 824 39.47 -18.40 42.02
C GLY A 824 38.08 -17.78 41.86
N TRP A 825 37.08 -18.41 42.49
CA TRP A 825 35.67 -18.05 42.37
C TRP A 825 35.32 -16.77 43.13
N LYS A 826 34.55 -15.88 42.49
CA LYS A 826 34.05 -14.61 43.03
C LYS A 826 32.62 -14.35 42.51
N GLN A 827 31.70 -14.04 43.41
CA GLN A 827 30.37 -13.53 43.02
C GLN A 827 30.51 -12.09 42.51
N LEU A 828 29.87 -11.81 41.38
CA LEU A 828 29.69 -10.49 40.82
C LEU A 828 28.21 -10.15 40.82
N GLU A 829 27.92 -8.89 41.15
CA GLU A 829 26.59 -8.31 41.13
C GLU A 829 26.68 -7.03 40.30
N ILE A 830 26.10 -7.04 39.12
CA ILE A 830 26.17 -5.98 38.12
C ILE A 830 24.77 -5.35 38.04
N PRO A 831 24.58 -4.10 38.51
CA PRO A 831 23.33 -3.39 38.29
C PRO A 831 23.06 -3.28 36.79
N LEU A 832 21.84 -3.59 36.36
CA LEU A 832 21.45 -3.54 34.96
C LEU A 832 21.12 -2.08 34.57
N VAL A 833 20.12 -1.50 35.23
CA VAL A 833 19.61 -0.16 34.93
C VAL A 833 20.46 0.94 35.54
N GLY A 834 20.72 2.00 34.77
CA GLY A 834 21.43 3.19 35.25
C GLY A 834 22.93 2.99 35.54
N ASN A 835 23.49 1.82 35.22
CA ASN A 835 24.89 1.50 35.46
C ASN A 835 25.79 2.16 34.40
N GLY A 836 26.59 3.15 34.81
CA GLY A 836 27.51 3.88 33.92
C GLY A 836 28.69 3.06 33.38
N GLU A 837 28.88 1.82 33.83
CA GLU A 837 29.88 0.88 33.30
C GLU A 837 29.25 -0.18 32.36
N LEU A 838 27.92 -0.37 32.38
CA LEU A 838 27.17 -1.21 31.45
C LEU A 838 26.50 -0.33 30.39
N THR A 839 27.21 -0.03 29.30
CA THR A 839 26.80 1.02 28.35
C THR A 839 26.59 0.51 26.93
N GLN A 840 25.70 1.18 26.18
CA GLN A 840 25.41 0.82 24.80
C GLN A 840 26.66 1.00 23.92
N THR A 841 27.06 -0.07 23.23
CA THR A 841 28.19 -0.10 22.29
C THR A 841 27.74 -0.26 20.83
N TRP A 842 26.53 -0.75 20.61
CA TRP A 842 25.88 -0.87 19.30
C TRP A 842 24.36 -0.64 19.45
N PRO A 843 23.65 -0.07 18.46
CA PRO A 843 24.19 0.61 17.27
C PRO A 843 25.01 1.87 17.62
N ASP A 844 25.74 2.38 16.63
CA ASP A 844 26.52 3.63 16.75
C ASP A 844 25.60 4.86 16.56
N ASP A 845 24.67 5.03 17.50
CA ASP A 845 23.64 6.06 17.48
C ASP A 845 23.84 7.11 18.61
N THR A 846 22.86 8.00 18.78
CA THR A 846 22.87 9.02 19.84
C THR A 846 22.74 8.48 21.28
N ASN A 847 22.59 7.16 21.44
CA ASN A 847 22.51 6.46 22.73
C ASN A 847 23.78 5.68 23.08
N LYS A 848 24.75 5.57 22.16
CA LYS A 848 26.07 5.00 22.46
C LYS A 848 26.72 5.65 23.69
N GLY A 849 27.20 4.82 24.61
CA GLY A 849 27.75 5.25 25.90
C GLY A 849 26.72 5.55 26.98
N LYS A 850 25.40 5.48 26.71
CA LYS A 850 24.36 5.54 27.76
C LYS A 850 24.20 4.18 28.43
N SER A 851 23.82 4.18 29.70
CA SER A 851 23.46 2.99 30.46
C SER A 851 22.13 2.39 30.00
N MET A 852 21.94 1.10 30.22
CA MET A 852 20.66 0.41 30.03
C MET A 852 19.52 1.04 30.86
N THR A 853 18.31 1.02 30.32
CA THR A 853 17.07 1.52 30.94
C THR A 853 16.07 0.40 31.24
N ASP A 854 15.06 0.65 32.06
CA ASP A 854 13.98 -0.33 32.32
C ASP A 854 13.26 -0.78 31.03
N ALA A 855 13.15 0.10 30.03
CA ALA A 855 12.54 -0.24 28.75
C ALA A 855 13.38 -1.23 27.93
N ASP A 856 14.71 -1.18 28.05
CA ASP A 856 15.62 -2.11 27.35
C ASP A 856 15.56 -3.53 27.95
N LEU A 857 15.09 -3.67 29.19
CA LEU A 857 14.90 -4.97 29.85
C LEU A 857 13.65 -5.72 29.37
N THR A 858 12.75 -5.07 28.63
CA THR A 858 11.49 -5.69 28.20
C THR A 858 11.66 -6.86 27.24
N SER A 859 12.77 -6.92 26.48
CA SER A 859 13.03 -8.01 25.53
C SER A 859 14.52 -8.24 25.25
N ILE A 860 15.11 -9.19 25.98
CA ILE A 860 16.52 -9.57 25.87
C ILE A 860 16.70 -10.69 24.84
N LYS A 861 17.47 -10.39 23.80
CA LYS A 861 17.78 -11.25 22.66
C LYS A 861 18.84 -12.30 22.97
N GLU A 862 19.98 -11.89 23.53
CA GLU A 862 21.12 -12.79 23.79
C GLU A 862 22.03 -12.27 24.91
N MET A 863 22.72 -13.18 25.59
CA MET A 863 23.86 -12.86 26.47
C MET A 863 25.15 -13.35 25.82
N VAL A 864 26.18 -12.51 25.82
CA VAL A 864 27.46 -12.71 25.14
C VAL A 864 28.59 -12.70 26.16
N PHE A 865 29.51 -13.66 26.06
CA PHE A 865 30.79 -13.62 26.76
C PHE A 865 31.95 -13.64 25.77
N ALA A 866 32.85 -12.68 25.92
CA ALA A 866 34.01 -12.52 25.08
C ALA A 866 35.30 -12.54 25.89
N SER A 867 36.38 -13.04 25.29
CA SER A 867 37.73 -12.68 25.71
C SER A 867 38.00 -11.21 25.37
N ASN A 868 38.66 -10.48 26.27
CA ASN A 868 39.12 -9.12 26.00
C ASN A 868 40.57 -8.94 26.50
N LYS A 869 41.53 -8.89 25.57
CA LYS A 869 42.97 -8.80 25.89
C LYS A 869 43.36 -7.41 26.40
N TRP A 870 43.47 -7.26 27.72
CA TRP A 870 43.98 -6.05 28.37
C TRP A 870 45.45 -6.17 28.79
N ASN A 871 45.95 -7.37 29.10
CA ASN A 871 47.35 -7.57 29.45
C ASN A 871 48.17 -7.91 28.19
N ALA A 872 48.97 -6.94 27.71
CA ALA A 872 49.80 -7.09 26.51
C ALA A 872 50.72 -8.34 26.56
N GLU A 873 51.27 -8.66 27.73
CA GLU A 873 52.19 -9.78 27.96
C GLU A 873 51.49 -11.15 28.05
N SER A 874 50.16 -11.20 28.17
CA SER A 874 49.42 -12.46 28.21
C SER A 874 49.26 -13.08 26.82
N THR A 875 49.40 -14.40 26.74
CA THR A 875 49.21 -15.20 25.52
C THR A 875 47.81 -15.83 25.41
N GLY A 876 46.98 -15.73 26.44
CA GLY A 876 45.61 -16.26 26.45
C GLY A 876 44.82 -15.89 27.71
N ILE A 877 43.64 -16.50 27.85
CA ILE A 877 42.69 -16.33 28.96
C ILE A 877 41.98 -17.66 29.26
N ASP A 878 41.67 -17.95 30.53
CA ASP A 878 41.10 -19.24 30.97
C ASP A 878 40.16 -19.08 32.18
N PHE A 879 38.96 -18.54 31.95
CA PHE A 879 37.97 -18.26 33.00
C PHE A 879 36.85 -19.30 33.05
N ALA A 880 36.06 -19.28 34.12
CA ALA A 880 34.80 -20.02 34.20
C ALA A 880 33.67 -19.17 34.79
N ILE A 881 32.43 -19.47 34.42
CA ILE A 881 31.22 -18.79 34.86
C ILE A 881 30.20 -19.83 35.35
N ALA A 882 29.51 -19.52 36.44
CA ALA A 882 28.43 -20.33 37.01
C ALA A 882 27.30 -19.44 37.56
N ASP A 883 26.16 -20.07 37.86
CA ASP A 883 25.04 -19.48 38.62
C ASP A 883 24.57 -18.11 38.06
N ILE A 884 24.34 -18.01 36.75
CA ILE A 884 23.87 -16.78 36.12
C ILE A 884 22.38 -16.60 36.37
N GLN A 885 22.01 -15.52 37.05
CA GLN A 885 20.63 -15.16 37.35
C GLN A 885 20.45 -13.64 37.30
N VAL A 886 19.27 -13.18 36.94
CA VAL A 886 18.85 -11.79 37.16
C VAL A 886 17.88 -11.75 38.33
N VAL A 887 18.01 -10.72 39.18
CA VAL A 887 17.21 -10.60 40.40
C VAL A 887 16.72 -9.15 40.60
N PRO A 888 15.65 -8.94 41.40
CA PRO A 888 15.19 -7.61 41.75
C PRO A 888 16.28 -6.75 42.39
N ALA A 889 16.21 -5.44 42.18
CA ALA A 889 17.10 -4.49 42.87
C ALA A 889 16.86 -4.53 44.39
N THR A 890 17.65 -5.32 45.13
CA THR A 890 17.65 -5.29 46.59
C THR A 890 18.25 -3.95 47.06
N GLY A 891 17.40 -2.95 47.29
CA GLY A 891 17.82 -1.59 47.60
C GLY A 891 18.64 -1.46 48.89
N SER A 892 19.62 -0.58 48.87
CA SER A 892 20.38 -0.11 50.05
C SER A 892 21.23 1.11 49.68
N PRO A 893 21.46 2.05 50.60
CA PRO A 893 20.46 2.78 51.37
C PRO A 893 20.52 4.27 51.00
N THR A 894 19.40 4.89 50.63
CA THR A 894 19.36 6.34 50.40
C THR A 894 19.25 7.09 51.72
N ASP A 895 20.10 8.11 51.88
CA ASP A 895 20.07 9.01 53.04
C ASP A 895 18.71 9.70 53.16
N ALA A 896 18.02 9.42 54.27
CA ALA A 896 16.78 10.09 54.61
C ALA A 896 17.08 11.34 55.44
N ASP A 897 17.01 12.53 54.81
CA ASP A 897 16.68 13.78 55.52
C ASP A 897 16.31 14.94 54.55
N ALA A 898 15.02 15.04 54.22
CA ALA A 898 14.34 16.32 53.93
C ALA A 898 12.81 16.15 54.08
N PRO A 899 12.07 17.04 54.78
CA PRO A 899 10.66 16.80 55.09
C PRO A 899 9.68 17.16 53.97
N LYS A 900 8.49 16.54 54.05
CA LYS A 900 7.28 16.92 53.31
C LYS A 900 6.78 18.32 53.68
N ASP A 901 5.98 18.91 52.79
CA ASP A 901 4.86 19.76 53.19
C ASP A 901 3.59 19.38 52.39
N ASP A 902 2.45 19.42 53.06
CA ASP A 902 1.13 19.00 52.54
C ASP A 902 0.42 20.11 51.74
N ALA A 903 -0.46 19.73 50.80
CA ALA A 903 -1.82 20.30 50.73
C ALA A 903 -2.75 19.42 49.87
N SER A 904 -3.97 19.21 50.35
CA SER A 904 -5.00 18.35 49.76
C SER A 904 -6.21 19.15 49.22
N GLU A 905 -7.23 18.42 48.78
CA GLU A 905 -8.60 18.85 48.41
C GLU A 905 -8.78 19.37 46.96
N GLY A 906 -9.75 18.91 46.16
CA GLY A 906 -10.66 17.77 46.37
C GLY A 906 -11.89 17.83 45.44
N THR A 907 -12.48 16.66 45.10
CA THR A 907 -13.91 16.38 44.78
C THR A 907 -14.73 17.37 43.90
N LYS A 908 -15.56 16.95 42.93
CA LYS A 908 -16.37 15.72 42.87
C LYS A 908 -17.00 15.50 41.47
N GLN A 909 -17.44 14.27 41.26
CA GLN A 909 -18.31 13.76 40.19
C GLN A 909 -19.79 14.19 40.39
N ASP A 910 -20.59 14.25 39.32
CA ASP A 910 -21.95 13.65 39.21
C ASP A 910 -22.59 13.90 37.81
N ASP A 911 -23.55 13.05 37.44
CA ASP A 911 -24.01 12.79 36.07
C ASP A 911 -25.22 13.61 35.55
N ALA A 912 -25.45 13.48 34.22
CA ALA A 912 -26.74 13.19 33.56
C ALA A 912 -27.41 14.23 32.62
N LYS A 913 -27.34 13.88 31.32
CA LYS A 913 -28.43 13.80 30.31
C LYS A 913 -28.94 15.02 29.50
N ASP A 914 -28.87 14.77 28.19
CA ASP A 914 -29.87 14.95 27.12
C ASP A 914 -30.49 16.34 26.85
N ASP A 915 -30.09 16.95 25.72
CA ASP A 915 -31.03 17.46 24.71
C ASP A 915 -30.34 17.56 23.33
N VAL A 916 -30.98 17.04 22.27
CA VAL A 916 -30.42 16.95 20.90
C VAL A 916 -31.14 17.87 19.92
N LYS A 917 -30.37 18.68 19.18
CA LYS A 917 -30.64 19.22 17.82
C LYS A 917 -29.31 19.81 17.29
N ASP A 918 -28.58 19.21 16.35
CA ASP A 918 -28.88 18.88 14.94
C ASP A 918 -28.65 20.07 13.95
N THR A 919 -28.08 19.74 12.78
CA THR A 919 -27.83 20.52 11.55
C THR A 919 -26.71 21.60 11.48
N SER A 920 -25.48 21.35 11.98
CA SER A 920 -24.35 22.30 11.77
C SER A 920 -22.94 21.69 11.53
N ALA A 921 -22.82 20.57 10.80
CA ALA A 921 -21.51 20.00 10.44
C ALA A 921 -21.05 20.35 9.00
N ASP A 922 -21.95 20.40 8.02
CA ASP A 922 -21.58 20.46 6.60
C ASP A 922 -20.81 21.75 6.22
N VAL A 923 -21.19 22.90 6.80
CA VAL A 923 -20.57 24.21 6.51
C VAL A 923 -19.16 24.35 7.10
N ALA A 924 -18.79 23.54 8.10
CA ALA A 924 -17.48 23.61 8.75
C ALA A 924 -16.40 22.78 8.02
N ASN A 925 -16.81 21.76 7.27
CA ASN A 925 -15.91 20.73 6.72
C ASN A 925 -15.56 20.91 5.24
N GLN A 926 -15.92 22.04 4.61
CA GLN A 926 -15.79 22.24 3.16
C GLN A 926 -16.45 21.10 2.33
N ASP A 927 -17.59 20.55 2.77
CA ASP A 927 -18.35 19.58 1.97
C ASP A 927 -18.75 20.27 0.66
N PRO A 928 -18.31 19.81 -0.53
CA PRO A 928 -18.59 20.46 -1.82
C PRO A 928 -20.05 20.37 -2.25
N ALA A 929 -20.85 19.54 -1.57
CA ALA A 929 -22.30 19.57 -1.66
C ALA A 929 -22.89 20.74 -0.84
N SER A 930 -22.09 21.57 -0.18
CA SER A 930 -22.50 22.76 0.56
C SER A 930 -21.61 23.95 0.20
N CYS A 931 -22.22 25.10 -0.08
CA CYS A 931 -21.49 26.32 -0.39
C CYS A 931 -21.95 27.44 0.55
N PRO A 932 -21.06 28.34 1.03
CA PRO A 932 -21.49 29.60 1.58
C PRO A 932 -22.20 30.37 0.45
N ILE A 933 -23.52 30.52 0.56
CA ILE A 933 -24.35 31.11 -0.49
C ILE A 933 -23.91 32.57 -0.70
N THR A 934 -23.23 32.83 -1.81
CA THR A 934 -23.03 34.17 -2.37
C THR A 934 -23.76 34.23 -3.70
N ASP A 935 -24.94 34.85 -3.68
CA ASP A 935 -25.62 35.30 -4.89
C ASP A 935 -24.72 36.32 -5.60
N ASP A 936 -24.19 35.99 -6.77
CA ASP A 936 -23.82 37.02 -7.75
C ASP A 936 -24.17 36.57 -9.17
N SER A 937 -25.29 37.09 -9.66
CA SER A 937 -25.90 36.73 -10.93
C SER A 937 -25.57 37.75 -12.03
N SER A 938 -24.29 37.87 -12.38
CA SER A 938 -23.90 38.55 -13.62
C SER A 938 -22.57 38.07 -14.21
N ASN A 939 -22.64 37.28 -15.29
CA ASN A 939 -22.12 37.70 -16.59
C ASN A 939 -22.40 36.66 -17.69
N THR A 940 -23.43 36.93 -18.50
CA THR A 940 -23.61 36.35 -19.83
C THR A 940 -23.73 37.48 -20.85
N ALA A 941 -22.74 37.63 -21.73
CA ALA A 941 -22.89 38.12 -23.12
C ALA A 941 -21.53 38.33 -23.81
N ASP A 942 -21.18 37.36 -24.66
CA ASP A 942 -20.90 37.49 -26.10
C ASP A 942 -19.97 38.60 -26.67
N SER A 943 -19.34 38.20 -27.77
CA SER A 943 -18.33 38.84 -28.60
C SER A 943 -18.73 40.14 -29.32
N GLY A 944 -17.74 41.01 -29.57
CA GLY A 944 -17.93 42.25 -30.34
C GLY A 944 -16.62 42.93 -30.75
N ASN A 945 -16.17 42.70 -31.99
CA ASN A 945 -14.97 43.32 -32.57
C ASN A 945 -15.20 44.81 -32.92
N GLY A 946 -14.30 45.73 -32.55
CA GLY A 946 -14.47 47.16 -32.85
C GLY A 946 -13.31 48.09 -32.46
N THR A 947 -12.76 48.80 -33.45
CA THR A 947 -11.60 49.71 -33.32
C THR A 947 -11.90 51.06 -32.65
N SER A 948 -10.97 51.51 -31.80
CA SER A 948 -10.53 52.91 -31.58
C SER A 948 -11.56 54.05 -31.55
N THR A 949 -11.73 54.71 -30.40
CA THR A 949 -11.33 56.12 -30.18
C THR A 949 -11.56 56.58 -28.73
N ASN A 950 -10.66 57.41 -28.19
CA ASN A 950 -10.81 58.18 -26.95
C ASN A 950 -11.45 59.55 -27.32
N PRO A 951 -12.29 60.22 -26.50
CA PRO A 951 -11.79 60.89 -25.28
C PRO A 951 -12.78 61.08 -24.09
N SER A 952 -12.22 61.30 -22.88
CA SER A 952 -12.76 62.16 -21.77
C SER A 952 -14.09 61.77 -21.09
N THR A 953 -14.34 61.97 -19.78
CA THR A 953 -13.63 62.66 -18.67
C THR A 953 -14.25 62.22 -17.32
N GLN A 954 -13.46 62.14 -16.24
CA GLN A 954 -13.81 62.33 -14.80
C GLN A 954 -15.05 61.60 -14.21
N SER A 955 -15.09 61.00 -13.02
CA SER A 955 -14.25 61.01 -11.80
C SER A 955 -14.77 59.84 -10.92
N GLY A 956 -14.02 59.15 -10.06
CA GLY A 956 -12.61 59.23 -9.65
C GLY A 956 -12.39 58.34 -8.40
N THR A 957 -11.15 58.20 -7.90
CA THR A 957 -10.75 57.59 -6.58
C THR A 957 -11.33 56.20 -6.24
N GLN A 958 -10.57 55.12 -6.04
CA GLN A 958 -9.19 54.89 -5.54
C GLN A 958 -8.74 53.47 -6.02
N THR A 959 -7.52 52.93 -5.84
CA THR A 959 -6.26 53.36 -5.16
C THR A 959 -5.08 52.66 -5.84
N SER A 960 -3.89 53.26 -5.89
CA SER A 960 -2.62 52.50 -5.93
C SER A 960 -1.42 53.34 -5.49
N ASP A 961 -0.72 52.88 -4.46
CA ASP A 961 0.64 53.32 -4.12
C ASP A 961 1.54 52.08 -4.08
N ALA A 962 2.44 51.97 -5.06
CA ALA A 962 3.59 51.08 -5.03
C ALA A 962 4.82 51.92 -5.42
N ALA A 963 5.86 51.83 -4.59
CA ALA A 963 6.93 52.82 -4.55
C ALA A 963 7.83 52.87 -5.80
N LYS A 964 8.55 53.99 -5.96
CA LYS A 964 9.69 54.08 -6.87
C LYS A 964 10.88 54.83 -6.25
N SER A 965 12.04 54.19 -6.34
CA SER A 965 13.35 54.78 -6.64
C SER A 965 14.02 55.76 -5.65
N ALA A 966 15.16 55.35 -5.08
CA ALA A 966 16.51 55.95 -5.27
C ALA A 966 17.44 55.53 -4.11
N ALA A 967 18.50 54.73 -4.28
CA ALA A 967 19.76 54.94 -5.02
C ALA A 967 20.87 55.68 -4.22
N GLN A 968 22.00 54.99 -3.96
CA GLN A 968 23.41 55.45 -3.94
C GLN A 968 24.30 54.28 -3.43
N THR A 969 25.19 53.68 -4.24
CA THR A 969 26.67 53.93 -4.36
C THR A 969 27.44 53.93 -3.01
N THR A 970 28.61 53.29 -2.83
CA THR A 970 29.76 53.15 -3.78
C THR A 970 30.83 52.10 -3.36
N THR A 971 31.43 51.40 -4.34
CA THR A 971 32.85 50.88 -4.44
C THR A 971 33.56 50.05 -3.35
N ALA A 972 33.67 48.74 -3.60
CA ALA A 972 34.89 47.92 -3.89
C ALA A 972 36.29 48.17 -3.23
N LYS A 973 36.87 47.10 -2.63
CA LYS A 973 38.24 46.56 -2.94
C LYS A 973 38.63 45.22 -2.27
N THR A 974 38.71 44.15 -3.08
CA THR A 974 39.87 43.24 -3.34
C THR A 974 40.78 42.65 -2.23
N LEU A 975 40.76 41.29 -2.12
CA LEU A 975 41.77 40.28 -1.69
C LEU A 975 42.55 40.37 -0.33
N SER A 976 42.52 39.27 0.46
CA SER A 976 43.63 38.27 0.52
C SER A 976 43.31 37.01 1.37
N ASN A 977 43.90 35.86 1.01
CA ASN A 977 43.69 34.52 1.62
C ASN A 977 44.33 34.30 3.02
N THR A 978 43.77 33.34 3.79
CA THR A 978 44.36 32.27 4.65
C THR A 978 43.42 31.97 5.84
N GLY A 979 43.14 30.76 6.31
CA GLY A 979 43.47 29.38 5.90
C GLY A 979 43.05 28.35 6.98
N SER A 980 42.71 27.11 6.60
CA SER A 980 42.24 25.98 7.47
C SER A 980 40.92 26.16 8.25
N GLY A 981 40.08 25.13 8.46
CA GLY A 981 40.18 23.76 7.98
C GLY A 981 38.92 22.90 8.20
N ILE A 982 38.72 21.97 7.25
CA ILE A 982 37.91 20.73 7.20
C ILE A 982 37.39 20.18 8.55
N ILE A 983 36.07 19.85 8.65
CA ILE A 983 35.52 18.47 8.83
C ILE A 983 33.99 18.45 9.07
N HIS A 984 33.32 17.70 8.18
CA HIS A 984 32.00 17.03 8.20
C HIS A 984 30.70 17.72 8.67
N VAL A 985 29.77 17.83 7.71
CA VAL A 985 28.32 17.70 7.90
C VAL A 985 27.92 16.35 7.27
N ILE A 986 27.38 15.42 8.06
CA ILE A 986 26.63 14.25 7.58
C ILE A 986 25.51 13.98 8.60
N ALA A 987 24.25 14.25 8.21
CA ALA A 987 23.05 13.85 8.95
C ALA A 987 21.80 14.02 8.07
N ALA A 988 21.53 13.05 7.18
CA ALA A 988 20.24 12.87 6.48
C ALA A 988 20.22 11.57 5.64
N MET A 989 20.06 10.40 6.26
CA MET A 989 19.70 9.14 5.57
C MET A 989 18.98 8.20 6.54
N THR A 990 17.64 8.21 6.56
CA THR A 990 16.82 7.21 7.27
C THR A 990 15.37 7.10 6.76
N VAL A 991 15.15 7.35 5.46
CA VAL A 991 13.79 7.38 4.84
C VAL A 991 13.64 6.38 3.67
N LEU A 992 14.72 5.80 3.16
CA LEU A 992 14.76 5.03 1.90
C LEU A 992 14.53 3.50 2.01
N LEU A 993 13.98 3.00 3.12
CA LEU A 993 13.95 1.54 3.41
C LEU A 993 12.62 0.80 3.17
N LEU A 994 11.53 1.48 2.77
CA LEU A 994 10.21 0.84 2.62
C LEU A 994 9.72 0.67 1.18
N LEU A 995 10.28 1.38 0.20
CA LEU A 995 9.81 1.38 -1.20
C LEU A 995 10.24 0.15 -2.04
N GLY A 996 11.03 -0.78 -1.48
CA GLY A 996 11.49 -2.00 -2.18
C GLY A 996 11.19 -3.32 -1.45
N GLY A 997 10.57 -3.27 -0.27
CA GLY A 997 10.50 -4.43 0.64
C GLY A 997 9.47 -5.50 0.28
N CYS A 998 8.36 -5.13 -0.39
CA CYS A 998 7.21 -6.04 -0.53
C CYS A 998 7.39 -7.15 -1.59
N ALA A 999 8.26 -6.98 -2.58
CA ALA A 999 8.56 -8.03 -3.58
C ALA A 999 9.66 -9.01 -3.13
N ALA A 1000 10.54 -8.61 -2.20
CA ALA A 1000 11.77 -9.34 -1.89
C ALA A 1000 11.60 -10.51 -0.89
N TYR A 1001 10.53 -10.53 -0.09
CA TYR A 1001 10.39 -11.50 1.02
C TYR A 1001 10.08 -12.94 0.59
N ILE A 1002 9.77 -13.19 -0.69
CA ILE A 1002 9.33 -14.50 -1.19
C ILE A 1002 10.48 -15.41 -1.66
N VAL A 1003 11.62 -14.86 -2.10
CA VAL A 1003 12.58 -15.63 -2.94
C VAL A 1003 13.71 -16.34 -2.16
N HIS A 1004 13.95 -16.01 -0.89
CA HIS A 1004 15.17 -16.42 -0.16
C HIS A 1004 15.27 -17.90 0.26
N ARG A 1005 14.58 -18.82 -0.44
CA ARG A 1005 14.42 -20.24 -0.05
C ARG A 1005 14.77 -21.26 -1.14
N TRP A 1006 15.04 -20.84 -2.38
CA TRP A 1006 15.12 -21.74 -3.55
C TRP A 1006 16.53 -21.97 -4.16
N LYS A 1007 17.61 -21.80 -3.39
CA LYS A 1007 18.98 -22.15 -3.83
C LYS A 1007 19.70 -23.17 -2.95
N ALA A 1008 19.05 -24.32 -2.75
CA ALA A 1008 19.71 -25.54 -2.30
C ALA A 1008 19.07 -26.81 -2.88
N HIS A 1009 19.14 -27.03 -4.21
CA HIS A 1009 19.30 -28.35 -4.85
C HIS A 1009 19.35 -28.25 -6.39
N ALA A 1010 20.56 -28.16 -6.95
CA ALA A 1010 20.82 -28.49 -8.36
C ALA A 1010 22.12 -29.32 -8.43
N GLY A 1011 22.03 -30.58 -8.02
CA GLY A 1011 23.17 -31.50 -7.94
C GLY A 1011 22.73 -32.92 -7.63
N GLN A 1012 22.68 -33.75 -8.68
CA GLN A 1012 22.21 -35.16 -8.71
C GLN A 1012 20.70 -35.38 -8.57
N ARG A 1013 19.98 -35.28 -9.69
CA ARG A 1013 19.61 -36.47 -10.47
C ARG A 1013 19.37 -36.15 -11.94
#